data_AF-A0A9X2EMN5-F1
#
_entry.id   AF-A0A9X2EMN5-F1
#
_cell.length_a   1.000
_cell.length_b   1.000
_cell.length_c   1.000
_cell.angle_alpha   90.00
_cell.angle_beta   90.00
_cell.angle_gamma   90.00
#
_symmetry.space_group_name_H-M   'P 1'
#
loop_
_entity.id
_entity.type
_entity.pdbx_description
1 polymer ?
#
loop_
_entity_poly.entity_id
_entity_poly.type
_entity_poly.pdbx_seq_one_letter_code
_entity_poly.pdbx_strand_id
1 'polypeptide(L)'
;MEYTDMTQNKVHAIVVGVGLPGESIGWLHLSQLIKMPNVIVDAVVEEYWLGNTTAPPAKQRVFREEMARLMAHGGGFDLYSSVEDIPIADPSVKNLVLISVRTPLNMKIFEAVAEKEYKNIYLEKPGEDSLDKLQAMVQIADEKNLRVVVGYQKHISSYVKKAEKITAGWKLKTRSVSFVHHNPHSEDNLENIFRQNTEGMLLNQCCHELELCVAKWNLQPHNIVDIVVNREETERKRFGDIEDFKKLSFTLKTNLGISFSFLVTRCEGVENSITVKEGLTGNPVLIELAPPGVFDRALDLAKEEKGAMWYCQLFEEDYHTLKNEFVESILNDDEARYLNLPGLKQAVSVLLLATSIETSILAQCSEDEAHHPIVQILDTVCQTPTSQRIWYHCNLFSPGNRFLVDILRPPRNRIICCVDDKVWQLYSGLILEWERSVGVEFIPIVMTGGEQSKNINSFHEMIDEIWKVNPIRYREPIVALGGGAVTDTIGFVSAVWRRNTPWIRIPTTLMGMIDSSIGIKVSVNHNIKNGIGAFHCPLHTIIDPTFLKTNPQRVLKSAVGEMVKVGLVFNKDVLDCLSDQGDSLLHNHFLGEGGVPGKTSYNLILNCIDAMIDSIGGDLQEENLSRPMDFGHTLSRWLERDEAFRLMHGEAVGIDCLFTSLVAEQMGLISTKDVDLLFGIYTKLGLAANVKGLNLDVYKTALEQISIHRSGSLRAPLPSPLGNCIWVEKFESRHLEQAWNNLQNRLTHHHELILDPDTIEDEQRLTTLTEQSKPQTQEQYSSHKLRWGFIGCGRIANDFAKVVNYLDSAEIHAVASRNLDKARAFADKYGVEKAYGNYAELVNDPDVDVVYVATIPELHWQHTQLALNANKHVLVEKPLALTVEDAIKIKNLAQEKQLFCMEGLWMRFFPVMEYCKSLIGQGVIGRICQLRADLSFDLRKDEGMDSPKWKVGAGMDAGVYPVHAAIMVLGRGTSDLEFSGVLDDYGFREDASGLIYAHFGSGPTAVVSWSHLVEGAEELEIYGTDGRIKVHSPAHCPTQITVTRIAGDRRMENDSQLYEFPLPRIRGEFNYPNSEGLYYEARAVQRCIDRKLTECPELPLADSIQAIRMILECDRYIKRRVA
;
A
#
# COMPACT_ATOMS: atom_id res chain seq x y z
N MET A 1 63.67 -32.63 -15.41
CA MET A 1 63.61 -31.17 -15.27
C MET A 1 63.32 -30.62 -16.65
N GLU A 2 62.06 -30.70 -17.05
CA GLU A 2 61.59 -30.06 -18.28
C GLU A 2 61.22 -28.63 -17.91
N TYR A 3 61.83 -27.67 -18.60
CA TYR A 3 61.41 -26.29 -18.62
C TYR A 3 60.02 -26.26 -19.27
N THR A 4 58.96 -26.40 -18.48
CA THR A 4 57.63 -25.98 -18.90
C THR A 4 57.65 -24.46 -19.06
N ASP A 5 57.24 -24.04 -20.24
CA ASP A 5 57.27 -22.69 -20.76
C ASP A 5 56.67 -21.67 -19.78
N MET A 6 57.48 -20.75 -19.25
CA MET A 6 57.02 -19.69 -18.31
C MET A 6 56.04 -18.69 -18.94
N THR A 7 55.66 -18.89 -20.20
CA THR A 7 54.65 -18.11 -20.92
C THR A 7 53.21 -18.61 -20.69
N GLN A 8 53.00 -19.86 -20.26
CA GLN A 8 51.64 -20.44 -20.11
C GLN A 8 50.86 -19.96 -18.87
N ASN A 9 51.50 -19.27 -17.91
CA ASN A 9 50.84 -18.80 -16.69
C ASN A 9 50.80 -17.26 -16.62
N LYS A 10 50.46 -16.60 -17.74
CA LYS A 10 50.27 -15.15 -17.84
C LYS A 10 48.89 -14.81 -18.40
N VAL A 11 48.42 -13.60 -18.10
CA VAL A 11 47.17 -13.06 -18.67
C VAL A 11 47.48 -12.29 -19.95
N HIS A 12 46.82 -12.70 -21.02
CA HIS A 12 46.85 -12.12 -22.36
C HIS A 12 45.86 -10.95 -22.46
N ALA A 13 46.39 -9.74 -22.62
CA ALA A 13 45.64 -8.50 -22.50
C ALA A 13 45.48 -7.77 -23.82
N ILE A 14 44.26 -7.29 -24.09
CA ILE A 14 43.95 -6.35 -25.17
C ILE A 14 43.55 -5.02 -24.55
N VAL A 15 44.08 -3.91 -25.05
CA VAL A 15 43.72 -2.57 -24.60
C VAL A 15 42.95 -1.83 -25.70
N VAL A 16 41.72 -1.44 -25.41
CA VAL A 16 40.82 -0.74 -26.32
C VAL A 16 40.64 0.71 -25.85
N GLY A 17 40.97 1.68 -26.70
CA GLY A 17 40.86 3.11 -26.38
C GLY A 17 42.03 3.64 -25.55
N VAL A 18 43.24 3.60 -26.11
CA VAL A 18 44.43 4.13 -25.43
C VAL A 18 44.41 5.67 -25.42
N GLY A 19 43.87 6.27 -26.48
CA GLY A 19 43.80 7.72 -26.65
C GLY A 19 45.17 8.39 -26.87
N LEU A 20 45.18 9.72 -26.98
CA LEU A 20 46.40 10.47 -27.31
C LEU A 20 47.35 10.52 -26.09
N PRO A 21 48.67 10.34 -26.28
CA PRO A 21 49.65 10.52 -25.21
C PRO A 21 49.52 11.91 -24.56
N GLY A 22 49.41 11.93 -23.24
CA GLY A 22 49.34 13.11 -22.40
C GLY A 22 47.93 13.66 -22.21
N GLU A 23 46.94 13.10 -22.91
CA GLU A 23 45.55 13.57 -22.91
C GLU A 23 44.54 12.46 -22.56
N SER A 24 44.97 11.21 -22.33
CA SER A 24 44.09 10.06 -22.05
C SER A 24 44.61 9.19 -20.91
N ILE A 25 43.70 8.65 -20.09
CA ILE A 25 44.00 7.63 -19.07
C ILE A 25 44.36 6.28 -19.70
N GLY A 26 43.82 5.95 -20.87
CA GLY A 26 44.10 4.70 -21.59
C GLY A 26 45.59 4.44 -21.81
N TRP A 27 46.38 5.51 -21.99
CA TRP A 27 47.84 5.44 -22.12
C TRP A 27 48.53 4.98 -20.83
N LEU A 28 48.04 5.44 -19.67
CA LEU A 28 48.50 4.95 -18.36
C LEU A 28 48.14 3.47 -18.19
N HIS A 29 46.92 3.07 -18.60
CA HIS A 29 46.52 1.67 -18.51
C HIS A 29 47.44 0.74 -19.32
N LEU A 30 47.73 1.11 -20.57
CA LEU A 30 48.65 0.38 -21.43
C LEU A 30 50.06 0.33 -20.84
N SER A 31 50.58 1.47 -20.40
CA SER A 31 51.93 1.57 -19.83
C SER A 31 52.10 0.71 -18.58
N GLN A 32 51.08 0.65 -17.70
CA GLN A 32 51.10 -0.21 -16.53
C GLN A 32 51.01 -1.70 -16.92
N LEU A 33 50.08 -2.08 -17.81
CA LEU A 33 49.92 -3.48 -18.22
C LEU A 33 51.18 -4.07 -18.85
N ILE A 34 51.90 -3.28 -19.64
CA ILE A 34 53.19 -3.69 -20.24
C ILE A 34 54.26 -3.98 -19.18
N LYS A 35 54.24 -3.23 -18.06
CA LYS A 35 55.20 -3.37 -16.96
C LYS A 35 54.81 -4.48 -15.98
N MET A 36 53.56 -4.95 -16.00
CA MET A 36 53.09 -5.98 -15.08
C MET A 36 53.71 -7.34 -15.43
N PRO A 37 54.39 -8.02 -14.49
CA PRO A 37 55.14 -9.24 -14.77
C PRO A 37 54.27 -10.41 -15.25
N ASN A 38 53.01 -10.46 -14.79
CA ASN A 38 52.06 -11.54 -15.06
C ASN A 38 51.12 -11.25 -16.24
N VAL A 39 51.37 -10.17 -17.00
CA VAL A 39 50.56 -9.77 -18.15
C VAL A 39 51.42 -9.78 -19.41
N ILE A 40 50.82 -10.19 -20.52
CA ILE A 40 51.33 -9.98 -21.87
C ILE A 40 50.27 -9.12 -22.58
N VAL A 41 50.66 -7.96 -23.11
CA VAL A 41 49.76 -7.21 -23.99
C VAL A 41 49.91 -7.76 -25.39
N ASP A 42 48.85 -8.31 -25.96
CA ASP A 42 48.86 -8.89 -27.31
C ASP A 42 48.44 -7.88 -28.37
N ALA A 43 47.51 -6.99 -28.03
CA ALA A 43 46.94 -6.05 -28.98
C ALA A 43 46.50 -4.74 -28.36
N VAL A 44 46.55 -3.68 -29.17
CA VAL A 44 45.99 -2.37 -28.89
C VAL A 44 44.99 -2.02 -29.99
N VAL A 45 43.78 -1.62 -29.59
CA VAL A 45 42.71 -1.19 -30.49
C VAL A 45 42.45 0.30 -30.29
N GLU A 46 42.59 1.08 -31.36
CA GLU A 46 42.37 2.53 -31.32
C GLU A 46 41.72 3.05 -32.61
N GLU A 47 40.39 3.13 -32.62
CA GLU A 47 39.60 3.53 -33.79
C GLU A 47 39.84 4.98 -34.21
N TYR A 48 39.96 5.91 -33.25
CA TYR A 48 39.98 7.34 -33.58
C TYR A 48 41.30 7.80 -34.20
N TRP A 49 42.43 7.28 -33.70
CA TRP A 49 43.77 7.71 -34.16
C TRP A 49 44.37 6.83 -35.26
N LEU A 50 43.93 5.57 -35.38
CA LEU A 50 44.40 4.65 -36.43
C LEU A 50 43.44 4.54 -37.63
N GLY A 51 42.14 4.78 -37.43
CA GLY A 51 41.11 4.66 -38.47
C GLY A 51 40.98 5.86 -39.42
N ASN A 52 40.06 5.76 -40.38
CA ASN A 52 39.71 6.84 -41.32
C ASN A 52 38.78 7.87 -40.67
N THR A 53 39.32 8.70 -39.79
CA THR A 53 38.55 9.69 -39.00
C THR A 53 38.88 11.14 -39.36
N THR A 54 38.16 12.09 -38.76
CA THR A 54 38.40 13.53 -38.86
C THR A 54 39.53 14.04 -37.95
N ALA A 55 40.34 13.14 -37.35
CA ALA A 55 41.35 13.53 -36.40
C ALA A 55 42.46 14.40 -37.05
N PRO A 56 43.00 15.41 -36.35
CA PRO A 56 44.03 16.28 -36.92
C PRO A 56 45.29 15.49 -37.34
N PRO A 57 45.78 15.62 -38.60
CA PRO A 57 46.92 14.85 -39.09
C PRO A 57 48.19 15.01 -38.24
N ALA A 58 48.40 16.19 -37.65
CA ALA A 58 49.52 16.45 -36.76
C ALA A 58 49.46 15.62 -35.46
N LYS A 59 48.27 15.47 -34.85
CA LYS A 59 48.07 14.67 -33.63
C LYS A 59 48.11 13.16 -33.94
N GLN A 60 47.59 12.73 -35.08
CA GLN A 60 47.74 11.34 -35.55
C GLN A 60 49.21 10.94 -35.72
N ARG A 61 50.05 11.85 -36.22
CA ARG A 61 51.49 11.62 -36.33
C ARG A 61 52.15 11.43 -34.95
N VAL A 62 51.83 12.29 -33.98
CA VAL A 62 52.33 12.17 -32.61
C VAL A 62 51.91 10.84 -31.98
N PHE A 63 50.64 10.45 -32.13
CA PHE A 63 50.15 9.15 -31.64
C PHE A 63 50.96 7.99 -32.21
N ARG A 64 51.17 7.95 -33.54
CA ARG A 64 51.92 6.88 -34.19
C ARG A 64 53.39 6.83 -33.79
N GLU A 65 54.05 7.99 -33.65
CA GLU A 65 55.44 8.08 -33.22
C GLU A 65 55.64 7.57 -31.79
N GLU A 66 54.78 7.96 -30.85
CA GLU A 66 54.85 7.50 -29.46
C GLU A 66 54.41 6.03 -29.31
N MET A 67 53.42 5.55 -30.06
CA MET A 67 53.05 4.12 -30.08
C MET A 67 54.20 3.25 -30.60
N ALA A 68 54.87 3.66 -31.68
CA ALA A 68 56.04 2.96 -32.21
C ALA A 68 57.19 2.94 -31.19
N ARG A 69 57.38 4.03 -30.45
CA ARG A 69 58.35 4.10 -29.35
C ARG A 69 58.02 3.12 -28.23
N LEU A 70 56.76 3.05 -27.82
CA LEU A 70 56.30 2.15 -26.75
C LEU A 70 56.48 0.67 -27.14
N MET A 71 56.11 0.32 -28.37
CA MET A 71 56.34 -1.02 -28.93
C MET A 71 57.83 -1.39 -28.93
N ALA A 72 58.71 -0.44 -29.26
CA ALA A 72 60.15 -0.65 -29.26
C ALA A 72 60.78 -0.81 -27.86
N HIS A 73 60.13 -0.33 -26.80
CA HIS A 73 60.67 -0.33 -25.42
C HIS A 73 60.01 -1.36 -24.49
N GLY A 74 58.88 -1.98 -24.85
CA GLY A 74 58.12 -2.78 -23.89
C GLY A 74 57.21 -3.91 -24.39
N GLY A 75 56.95 -4.08 -25.70
CA GLY A 75 56.13 -5.22 -26.12
C GLY A 75 55.77 -5.19 -27.60
N GLY A 76 56.04 -6.28 -28.31
CA GLY A 76 55.62 -6.48 -29.69
C GLY A 76 54.16 -6.90 -29.77
N PHE A 77 53.24 -5.96 -29.54
CA PHE A 77 51.79 -6.16 -29.67
C PHE A 77 51.25 -5.63 -31.00
N ASP A 78 50.13 -6.16 -31.45
CA ASP A 78 49.48 -5.77 -32.71
C ASP A 78 48.62 -4.51 -32.56
N LEU A 79 48.40 -3.79 -33.67
CA LEU A 79 47.58 -2.59 -33.72
C LEU A 79 46.37 -2.80 -34.62
N TYR A 80 45.19 -2.52 -34.07
CA TYR A 80 43.92 -2.62 -34.77
C TYR A 80 43.18 -1.29 -34.78
N SER A 81 42.54 -0.98 -35.90
CA SER A 81 41.66 0.20 -36.04
C SER A 81 40.21 -0.08 -35.62
N SER A 82 39.86 -1.33 -35.31
CA SER A 82 38.52 -1.71 -34.88
C SER A 82 38.59 -2.93 -33.97
N VAL A 83 37.65 -3.02 -33.02
CA VAL A 83 37.45 -4.21 -32.19
C VAL A 83 37.00 -5.40 -33.04
N GLU A 84 36.35 -5.15 -34.17
CA GLU A 84 35.93 -6.22 -35.09
C GLU A 84 37.11 -6.97 -35.72
N ASP A 85 38.27 -6.32 -35.81
CA ASP A 85 39.45 -6.88 -36.46
C ASP A 85 40.30 -7.74 -35.50
N ILE A 86 40.01 -7.71 -34.19
CA ILE A 86 40.72 -8.55 -33.22
C ILE A 86 40.27 -10.02 -33.36
N PRO A 87 41.18 -10.98 -33.09
CA PRO A 87 40.85 -12.41 -33.16
C PRO A 87 39.79 -12.79 -32.10
N ILE A 88 39.11 -13.91 -32.34
CA ILE A 88 38.28 -14.55 -31.31
C ILE A 88 39.23 -15.06 -30.20
N ALA A 89 38.83 -14.90 -28.95
CA ALA A 89 39.62 -15.31 -27.80
C ALA A 89 39.97 -16.81 -27.87
N ASP A 90 41.25 -17.15 -27.70
CA ASP A 90 41.67 -18.54 -27.56
C ASP A 90 41.27 -19.05 -26.16
N PRO A 91 40.40 -20.07 -26.06
CA PRO A 91 39.92 -20.58 -24.78
C PRO A 91 41.02 -21.26 -23.94
N SER A 92 42.18 -21.57 -24.52
CA SER A 92 43.32 -22.17 -23.82
C SER A 92 44.19 -21.15 -23.08
N VAL A 93 44.00 -19.84 -23.32
CA VAL A 93 44.76 -18.77 -22.64
C VAL A 93 43.85 -17.94 -21.72
N LYS A 94 44.42 -17.51 -20.60
CA LYS A 94 43.77 -16.57 -19.69
C LYS A 94 43.78 -15.19 -20.33
N ASN A 95 42.62 -14.65 -20.68
CA ASN A 95 42.50 -13.38 -21.39
C ASN A 95 41.93 -12.26 -20.53
N LEU A 96 42.23 -11.01 -20.89
CA LEU A 96 41.72 -9.78 -20.30
C LEU A 96 41.53 -8.72 -21.40
N VAL A 97 40.38 -8.05 -21.45
CA VAL A 97 40.18 -6.89 -22.30
C VAL A 97 39.97 -5.65 -21.43
N LEU A 98 40.83 -4.65 -21.60
CA LEU A 98 40.71 -3.36 -20.94
C LEU A 98 40.06 -2.35 -21.89
N ILE A 99 38.90 -1.81 -21.50
CA ILE A 99 38.13 -0.84 -22.27
C ILE A 99 38.26 0.53 -21.60
N SER A 100 38.87 1.49 -22.30
CA SER A 100 39.11 2.87 -21.84
C SER A 100 38.72 3.89 -22.93
N VAL A 101 37.61 3.65 -23.62
CA VAL A 101 37.08 4.59 -24.63
C VAL A 101 36.27 5.71 -23.96
N ARG A 102 35.76 6.67 -24.75
CA ARG A 102 34.83 7.69 -24.26
C ARG A 102 33.53 7.02 -23.80
N THR A 103 32.97 7.49 -22.68
CA THR A 103 31.80 6.91 -22.00
C THR A 103 30.66 6.52 -22.96
N PRO A 104 30.23 7.38 -23.92
CA PRO A 104 29.11 7.03 -24.81
C PRO A 104 29.39 5.88 -25.80
N LEU A 105 30.66 5.48 -25.96
CA LEU A 105 31.10 4.39 -26.83
C LEU A 105 31.25 3.06 -26.07
N ASN A 106 31.22 3.08 -24.73
CA ASN A 106 31.54 1.89 -23.93
C ASN A 106 30.58 0.73 -24.24
N MET A 107 29.27 0.95 -24.34
CA MET A 107 28.29 -0.08 -24.69
C MET A 107 28.59 -0.79 -26.02
N LYS A 108 28.81 -0.02 -27.09
CA LYS A 108 29.12 -0.57 -28.42
C LYS A 108 30.38 -1.44 -28.37
N ILE A 109 31.42 -0.96 -27.70
CA ILE A 109 32.68 -1.67 -27.58
C ILE A 109 32.55 -2.91 -26.69
N PHE A 110 31.80 -2.82 -25.59
CA PHE A 110 31.53 -3.91 -24.67
C PHE A 110 30.79 -5.06 -25.36
N GLU A 111 29.76 -4.76 -26.15
CA GLU A 111 29.04 -5.75 -26.97
C GLU A 111 29.97 -6.45 -27.96
N ALA A 112 30.74 -5.68 -28.73
CA ALA A 112 31.68 -6.24 -29.71
C ALA A 112 32.74 -7.14 -29.06
N VAL A 113 33.26 -6.75 -27.88
CA VAL A 113 34.20 -7.59 -27.12
C VAL A 113 33.52 -8.86 -26.60
N ALA A 114 32.29 -8.75 -26.10
CA ALA A 114 31.51 -9.88 -25.58
C ALA A 114 31.13 -10.90 -26.67
N GLU A 115 31.09 -10.51 -27.94
CA GLU A 115 30.91 -11.41 -29.08
C GLU A 115 32.19 -12.19 -29.44
N LYS A 116 33.37 -11.69 -29.08
CA LYS A 116 34.68 -12.30 -29.38
C LYS A 116 35.14 -13.34 -28.35
N GLU A 117 34.24 -13.83 -27.50
CA GLU A 117 34.46 -14.85 -26.46
C GLU A 117 35.47 -14.50 -25.34
N TYR A 118 35.94 -13.26 -25.25
CA TYR A 118 36.73 -12.79 -24.11
C TYR A 118 35.91 -12.84 -22.83
N LYS A 119 36.47 -13.42 -21.75
CA LYS A 119 35.73 -13.69 -20.50
C LYS A 119 35.98 -12.70 -19.39
N ASN A 120 37.08 -11.95 -19.43
CA ASN A 120 37.43 -10.99 -18.38
C ASN A 120 37.56 -9.60 -18.98
N ILE A 121 36.80 -8.64 -18.45
CA ILE A 121 36.75 -7.27 -18.94
C ILE A 121 37.07 -6.32 -17.78
N TYR A 122 38.04 -5.44 -18.00
CA TYR A 122 38.25 -4.26 -17.17
C TYR A 122 37.65 -3.07 -17.89
N LEU A 123 36.64 -2.44 -17.32
CA LEU A 123 35.92 -1.31 -17.90
C LEU A 123 36.25 -0.03 -17.13
N GLU A 124 36.77 0.99 -17.80
CA GLU A 124 37.10 2.25 -17.14
C GLU A 124 35.84 2.96 -16.59
N LYS A 125 36.00 3.67 -15.48
CA LYS A 125 34.91 4.36 -14.78
C LYS A 125 34.27 5.47 -15.64
N PRO A 126 32.97 5.75 -15.48
CA PRO A 126 32.01 5.08 -14.58
C PRO A 126 31.40 3.78 -15.14
N GLY A 127 31.88 3.32 -16.30
CA GLY A 127 31.27 2.24 -17.07
C GLY A 127 30.43 2.79 -18.23
N GLU A 128 29.34 3.49 -17.94
CA GLU A 128 28.47 4.12 -18.95
C GLU A 128 27.67 5.26 -18.29
N ASP A 129 27.11 6.18 -19.09
CA ASP A 129 26.38 7.38 -18.63
C ASP A 129 24.85 7.17 -18.50
N SER A 130 24.35 5.99 -18.87
CA SER A 130 22.93 5.66 -18.87
C SER A 130 22.66 4.38 -18.09
N LEU A 131 21.63 4.42 -17.25
CA LEU A 131 21.20 3.29 -16.43
C LEU A 131 20.77 2.10 -17.30
N ASP A 132 20.01 2.36 -18.38
CA ASP A 132 19.53 1.33 -19.29
C ASP A 132 20.69 0.58 -19.96
N LYS A 133 21.72 1.32 -20.38
CA LYS A 133 22.90 0.73 -21.00
C LYS A 133 23.76 -0.05 -20.00
N LEU A 134 23.96 0.45 -18.78
CA LEU A 134 24.65 -0.31 -17.73
C LEU A 134 23.91 -1.60 -17.37
N GLN A 135 22.58 -1.56 -17.28
CA GLN A 135 21.76 -2.76 -17.05
C GLN A 135 21.87 -3.75 -18.21
N ALA A 136 21.87 -3.28 -19.45
CA ALA A 136 22.10 -4.12 -20.61
C ALA A 136 23.50 -4.77 -20.56
N MET A 137 24.55 -4.04 -20.15
CA MET A 137 25.88 -4.63 -19.93
C MET A 137 25.85 -5.72 -18.84
N VAL A 138 25.10 -5.53 -17.74
CA VAL A 138 24.91 -6.56 -16.71
C VAL A 138 24.25 -7.80 -17.29
N GLN A 139 23.19 -7.63 -18.07
CA GLN A 139 22.49 -8.74 -18.72
C GLN A 139 23.42 -9.50 -19.67
N ILE A 140 24.17 -8.79 -20.52
CA ILE A 140 25.14 -9.40 -21.44
C ILE A 140 26.22 -10.15 -20.66
N ALA A 141 26.71 -9.57 -19.56
CA ALA A 141 27.71 -10.21 -18.71
C ALA A 141 27.17 -11.49 -18.06
N ASP A 142 25.96 -11.46 -17.51
CA ASP A 142 25.32 -12.63 -16.89
C ASP A 142 25.01 -13.72 -17.94
N GLU A 143 24.49 -13.36 -19.11
CA GLU A 143 24.17 -14.29 -20.21
C GLU A 143 25.41 -14.98 -20.79
N LYS A 144 26.52 -14.25 -20.93
CA LYS A 144 27.77 -14.77 -21.49
C LYS A 144 28.77 -15.23 -20.43
N ASN A 145 28.40 -15.15 -19.15
CA ASN A 145 29.22 -15.47 -17.99
C ASN A 145 30.58 -14.72 -18.02
N LEU A 146 30.52 -13.40 -18.11
CA LEU A 146 31.67 -12.50 -18.15
C LEU A 146 32.03 -12.01 -16.75
N ARG A 147 33.33 -11.97 -16.45
CA ARG A 147 33.88 -11.31 -15.25
C ARG A 147 34.20 -9.87 -15.60
N VAL A 148 33.53 -8.91 -14.97
CA VAL A 148 33.68 -7.48 -15.29
C VAL A 148 34.06 -6.69 -14.04
N VAL A 149 35.22 -6.04 -14.09
CA VAL A 149 35.68 -5.08 -13.07
C VAL A 149 35.59 -3.67 -13.64
N VAL A 150 35.02 -2.75 -12.87
CA VAL A 150 34.94 -1.33 -13.21
C VAL A 150 36.07 -0.57 -12.52
N GLY A 151 36.64 0.43 -13.18
CA GLY A 151 37.82 1.19 -12.75
C GLY A 151 37.63 2.09 -11.51
N TYR A 152 36.96 1.63 -10.44
CA TYR A 152 36.84 2.36 -9.17
C TYR A 152 38.04 2.11 -8.25
N GLN A 153 39.20 2.69 -8.59
CA GLN A 153 40.49 2.45 -7.92
C GLN A 153 40.51 2.76 -6.41
N LYS A 154 39.72 3.74 -5.94
CA LYS A 154 39.71 4.12 -4.51
C LYS A 154 39.20 2.99 -3.59
N HIS A 155 38.41 2.04 -4.12
CA HIS A 155 37.86 0.89 -3.38
C HIS A 155 38.91 0.07 -2.62
N ILE A 156 40.10 -0.05 -3.20
CA ILE A 156 41.19 -0.88 -2.67
C ILE A 156 42.32 -0.07 -2.02
N SER A 157 42.22 1.26 -2.05
CA SER A 157 43.27 2.16 -1.57
C SER A 157 43.52 1.96 -0.08
N SER A 158 44.77 2.14 0.34
CA SER A 158 45.20 1.82 1.70
C SER A 158 44.53 2.70 2.76
N TYR A 159 44.27 3.98 2.46
CA TYR A 159 43.63 4.92 3.37
C TYR A 159 42.12 4.66 3.52
N VAL A 160 41.43 4.22 2.45
CA VAL A 160 40.02 3.79 2.53
C VAL A 160 39.88 2.54 3.39
N LYS A 161 40.75 1.55 3.24
CA LYS A 161 40.74 0.33 4.08
C LYS A 161 40.92 0.64 5.57
N LYS A 162 41.67 1.69 5.93
CA LYS A 162 41.80 2.15 7.32
C LYS A 162 40.50 2.77 7.83
N ALA A 163 39.89 3.65 7.03
CA ALA A 163 38.60 4.25 7.37
C ALA A 163 37.51 3.18 7.55
N GLU A 164 37.42 2.22 6.63
CA GLU A 164 36.52 1.07 6.70
C GLU A 164 36.66 0.32 8.03
N LYS A 165 37.89 -0.06 8.42
CA LYS A 165 38.17 -0.75 9.68
C LYS A 165 37.73 0.04 10.92
N ILE A 166 37.92 1.36 10.92
CA ILE A 166 37.49 2.22 12.03
C ILE A 166 35.97 2.29 12.10
N THR A 167 35.31 2.42 10.95
CA THR A 167 33.84 2.48 10.89
C THR A 167 33.15 1.14 11.17
N ALA A 168 33.83 0.01 10.99
CA ALA A 168 33.29 -1.34 11.23
C ALA A 168 32.94 -1.62 12.71
N GLY A 169 33.49 -0.85 13.67
CA GLY A 169 33.30 -1.07 15.12
C GLY A 169 32.23 -0.19 15.79
N TRP A 170 31.48 0.59 15.03
CA TRP A 170 30.67 1.69 15.57
C TRP A 170 29.37 1.28 16.27
N LYS A 171 29.12 1.79 17.49
CA LYS A 171 27.97 1.40 18.37
C LYS A 171 26.95 2.50 18.78
N LEU A 172 27.11 3.79 18.42
CA LEU A 172 26.22 4.91 18.88
C LEU A 172 25.65 5.85 17.78
N LYS A 173 24.62 6.67 18.11
CA LYS A 173 23.52 7.21 17.26
C LYS A 173 23.75 8.43 16.32
N THR A 174 24.95 9.03 16.14
CA THR A 174 25.17 10.07 15.08
C THR A 174 26.64 10.20 14.67
N ARG A 175 26.95 10.10 13.37
CA ARG A 175 28.33 9.98 12.82
C ARG A 175 28.47 10.74 11.49
N SER A 176 29.70 11.07 11.07
CA SER A 176 29.93 11.64 9.73
C SER A 176 31.21 11.16 9.06
N VAL A 177 31.14 10.96 7.75
CA VAL A 177 32.28 10.72 6.86
C VAL A 177 32.37 11.89 5.89
N SER A 178 33.56 12.46 5.69
CA SER A 178 33.77 13.57 4.77
C SER A 178 34.88 13.23 3.79
N PHE A 179 34.61 13.43 2.50
CA PHE A 179 35.55 13.24 1.41
C PHE A 179 35.98 14.59 0.85
N VAL A 180 37.28 14.74 0.65
CA VAL A 180 37.87 15.86 -0.11
C VAL A 180 38.59 15.26 -1.31
N HIS A 181 38.21 15.70 -2.50
CA HIS A 181 38.79 15.28 -3.76
C HIS A 181 39.23 16.49 -4.57
N HIS A 182 40.54 16.70 -4.64
CA HIS A 182 41.13 17.78 -5.43
C HIS A 182 41.79 17.27 -6.71
N ASN A 183 41.45 17.90 -7.83
CA ASN A 183 42.21 17.76 -9.07
C ASN A 183 43.02 19.04 -9.34
N PRO A 184 44.30 18.90 -9.70
CA PRO A 184 45.22 20.04 -9.81
C PRO A 184 45.25 20.64 -11.23
N HIS A 185 44.17 20.57 -12.00
CA HIS A 185 44.14 21.19 -13.33
C HIS A 185 44.27 22.72 -13.23
N SER A 186 44.83 23.36 -14.27
CA SER A 186 44.76 24.81 -14.40
C SER A 186 43.37 25.24 -14.87
N GLU A 187 42.95 26.46 -14.48
CA GLU A 187 41.67 27.02 -14.93
C GLU A 187 41.58 27.11 -16.46
N ASP A 188 42.68 27.39 -17.15
CA ASP A 188 42.75 27.48 -18.62
C ASP A 188 42.32 26.19 -19.34
N ASN A 189 42.37 25.05 -18.65
CA ASN A 189 42.00 23.75 -19.22
C ASN A 189 40.53 23.38 -18.97
N LEU A 190 39.76 24.16 -18.20
CA LEU A 190 38.40 23.81 -17.79
C LEU A 190 37.44 23.59 -18.98
N GLU A 191 37.50 24.44 -20.01
CA GLU A 191 36.64 24.29 -21.19
C GLU A 191 36.85 22.93 -21.86
N ASN A 192 38.12 22.54 -22.02
CA ASN A 192 38.46 21.26 -22.63
C ASN A 192 38.01 20.08 -21.73
N ILE A 193 38.17 20.19 -20.40
CA ILE A 193 37.71 19.17 -19.45
C ILE A 193 36.18 18.99 -19.53
N PHE A 194 35.41 20.08 -19.62
CA PHE A 194 33.95 20.01 -19.70
C PHE A 194 33.50 19.38 -21.02
N ARG A 195 34.18 19.70 -22.13
CA ARG A 195 33.94 19.08 -23.44
C ARG A 195 34.25 17.58 -23.46
N GLN A 196 35.24 17.17 -22.68
CA GLN A 196 35.72 15.79 -22.64
C GLN A 196 34.94 14.90 -21.67
N ASN A 197 34.35 15.48 -20.62
CA ASN A 197 33.60 14.80 -19.56
C ASN A 197 32.14 15.29 -19.58
N THR A 198 31.43 14.98 -20.66
CA THR A 198 30.05 15.43 -20.90
C THR A 198 29.05 14.87 -19.89
N GLU A 199 29.39 13.78 -19.21
CA GLU A 199 28.63 13.16 -18.13
C GLU A 199 28.63 13.99 -16.82
N GLY A 200 29.44 15.06 -16.74
CA GLY A 200 29.41 15.99 -15.61
C GLY A 200 30.35 15.62 -14.46
N MET A 201 30.59 16.57 -13.53
CA MET A 201 31.51 16.35 -12.39
C MET A 201 31.06 15.20 -11.48
N LEU A 202 29.75 15.07 -11.27
CA LEU A 202 29.18 14.10 -10.34
C LEU A 202 29.40 12.66 -10.81
N LEU A 203 29.21 12.38 -12.11
CA LEU A 203 29.35 11.06 -12.71
C LEU A 203 30.79 10.71 -13.12
N ASN A 204 31.63 11.72 -13.41
CA ASN A 204 33.01 11.46 -13.80
C ASN A 204 33.99 11.46 -12.62
N GLN A 205 33.89 12.42 -11.71
CA GLN A 205 34.92 12.65 -10.69
C GLN A 205 34.46 12.22 -9.30
N CYS A 206 33.24 12.58 -8.91
CA CYS A 206 32.66 12.22 -7.60
C CYS A 206 32.22 10.75 -7.53
N CYS A 207 32.19 10.03 -8.66
CA CYS A 207 31.75 8.64 -8.73
C CYS A 207 32.59 7.69 -7.88
N HIS A 208 33.88 8.01 -7.62
CA HIS A 208 34.71 7.21 -6.73
C HIS A 208 34.25 7.31 -5.28
N GLU A 209 34.00 8.51 -4.77
CA GLU A 209 33.51 8.70 -3.40
C GLU A 209 32.10 8.13 -3.23
N LEU A 210 31.24 8.29 -4.23
CA LEU A 210 29.91 7.68 -4.25
C LEU A 210 30.01 6.15 -4.26
N GLU A 211 30.94 5.57 -5.02
CA GLU A 211 31.20 4.13 -5.01
C GLU A 211 31.62 3.64 -3.64
N LEU A 212 32.50 4.36 -2.94
CA LEU A 212 32.86 4.00 -1.57
C LEU A 212 31.64 4.03 -0.63
N CYS A 213 30.77 5.04 -0.78
CA CYS A 213 29.54 5.13 -0.01
C CYS A 213 28.64 3.90 -0.23
N VAL A 214 28.47 3.49 -1.49
CA VAL A 214 27.69 2.30 -1.86
C VAL A 214 28.38 1.02 -1.36
N ALA A 215 29.67 0.83 -1.63
CA ALA A 215 30.38 -0.42 -1.36
C ALA A 215 30.66 -0.66 0.13
N LYS A 216 31.01 0.40 0.87
CA LYS A 216 31.52 0.29 2.25
C LYS A 216 30.48 0.61 3.31
N TRP A 217 29.49 1.43 2.98
CA TRP A 217 28.45 1.85 3.92
C TRP A 217 27.03 1.54 3.42
N ASN A 218 26.90 0.80 2.31
CA ASN A 218 25.63 0.43 1.70
C ASN A 218 24.71 1.64 1.46
N LEU A 219 25.29 2.79 1.09
CA LEU A 219 24.53 4.00 0.80
C LEU A 219 23.79 3.83 -0.52
N GLN A 220 22.47 3.91 -0.46
CA GLN A 220 21.58 3.89 -1.61
C GLN A 220 20.77 5.19 -1.66
N PRO A 221 20.15 5.56 -2.81
CA PRO A 221 19.37 6.79 -2.95
C PRO A 221 18.37 7.05 -1.82
N HIS A 222 17.69 5.99 -1.37
CA HIS A 222 16.66 6.07 -0.34
C HIS A 222 17.16 6.24 1.08
N ASN A 223 18.44 6.00 1.31
CA ASN A 223 19.03 6.28 2.59
C ASN A 223 19.19 7.78 2.80
N ILE A 224 19.17 8.57 1.72
CA ILE A 224 19.31 10.03 1.76
C ILE A 224 18.00 10.64 2.25
N VAL A 225 18.07 11.30 3.41
CA VAL A 225 16.97 12.05 4.04
C VAL A 225 16.96 13.49 3.55
N ASP A 226 18.14 14.06 3.34
CA ASP A 226 18.32 15.46 2.97
C ASP A 226 19.64 15.65 2.22
N ILE A 227 19.66 16.59 1.29
CA ILE A 227 20.83 16.97 0.48
C ILE A 227 21.05 18.45 0.71
N VAL A 228 22.20 18.81 1.28
CA VAL A 228 22.53 20.20 1.58
C VAL A 228 23.73 20.61 0.74
N VAL A 229 23.54 21.48 -0.25
CA VAL A 229 24.64 22.06 -1.03
C VAL A 229 25.27 23.22 -0.25
N ASN A 230 26.58 23.17 -0.05
CA ASN A 230 27.32 24.32 0.46
C ASN A 230 27.58 25.30 -0.69
N ARG A 231 26.75 26.34 -0.78
CA ARG A 231 26.81 27.36 -1.83
C ARG A 231 28.11 28.17 -1.81
N GLU A 232 28.70 28.42 -0.64
CA GLU A 232 29.95 29.18 -0.53
C GLU A 232 31.15 28.42 -1.11
N GLU A 233 31.06 27.10 -1.14
CA GLU A 233 32.10 26.21 -1.66
C GLU A 233 31.71 25.53 -2.97
N THR A 234 30.64 25.97 -3.64
CA THR A 234 30.19 25.43 -4.93
C THR A 234 30.29 26.51 -6.01
N GLU A 235 30.98 26.21 -7.11
CA GLU A 235 31.22 27.12 -8.23
C GLU A 235 30.93 26.43 -9.56
N ARG A 236 30.06 27.03 -10.38
CA ARG A 236 29.75 26.59 -11.75
C ARG A 236 30.39 27.53 -12.76
N LYS A 237 30.86 26.99 -13.89
CA LYS A 237 31.36 27.79 -15.04
C LYS A 237 30.63 27.40 -16.31
N ARG A 238 30.54 28.35 -17.25
CA ARG A 238 29.92 28.18 -18.56
C ARG A 238 30.89 28.61 -19.65
N PHE A 239 31.03 27.76 -20.67
CA PHE A 239 31.82 28.00 -21.87
C PHE A 239 30.95 27.72 -23.11
N GLY A 240 30.38 28.78 -23.70
CA GLY A 240 29.40 28.63 -24.78
C GLY A 240 28.16 27.85 -24.32
N ASP A 241 27.88 26.74 -24.99
CA ASP A 241 26.73 25.87 -24.71
C ASP A 241 26.96 24.85 -23.58
N ILE A 242 28.17 24.81 -23.01
CA ILE A 242 28.56 23.81 -22.01
C ILE A 242 28.67 24.48 -20.64
N GLU A 243 27.97 23.95 -19.65
CA GLU A 243 27.98 24.44 -18.27
C GLU A 243 28.09 23.26 -17.30
N ASP A 244 29.02 23.36 -16.34
CA ASP A 244 29.24 22.33 -15.33
C ASP A 244 29.97 22.93 -14.10
N PHE A 245 30.19 22.11 -13.07
CA PHE A 245 30.87 22.51 -11.85
C PHE A 245 32.39 22.65 -12.06
N LYS A 246 32.95 23.76 -11.61
CA LYS A 246 34.38 23.92 -11.32
C LYS A 246 34.71 23.34 -9.93
N LYS A 247 33.82 23.60 -8.96
CA LYS A 247 33.89 23.13 -7.58
C LYS A 247 32.49 22.76 -7.09
N LEU A 248 32.37 21.67 -6.33
CA LEU A 248 31.09 21.18 -5.81
C LEU A 248 31.28 20.73 -4.35
N SER A 249 30.47 21.29 -3.46
CA SER A 249 30.46 20.94 -2.03
C SER A 249 29.04 20.64 -1.55
N PHE A 250 28.80 19.44 -1.02
CA PHE A 250 27.48 19.05 -0.53
C PHE A 250 27.54 17.98 0.56
N THR A 251 26.47 17.90 1.36
CA THR A 251 26.30 16.90 2.41
C THR A 251 25.02 16.10 2.19
N LEU A 252 25.14 14.78 2.18
CA LEU A 252 24.05 13.83 2.24
C LEU A 252 23.79 13.48 3.71
N LYS A 253 22.64 13.88 4.24
CA LYS A 253 22.15 13.38 5.54
C LYS A 253 21.42 12.09 5.28
N THR A 254 21.71 11.06 6.08
CA THR A 254 21.14 9.74 5.85
C THR A 254 20.41 9.20 7.08
N ASN A 255 19.48 8.27 6.84
CA ASN A 255 18.83 7.49 7.88
C ASN A 255 19.71 6.34 8.42
N LEU A 256 20.93 6.17 7.90
CA LEU A 256 21.92 5.21 8.39
C LEU A 256 22.63 5.68 9.68
N GLY A 257 22.28 6.88 10.18
CA GLY A 257 22.97 7.50 11.31
C GLY A 257 24.38 8.03 10.95
N ILE A 258 24.73 8.06 9.66
CA ILE A 258 25.99 8.58 9.12
C ILE A 258 25.67 9.69 8.11
N SER A 259 26.24 10.87 8.25
CA SER A 259 26.19 11.90 7.20
C SER A 259 27.44 11.85 6.32
N PHE A 260 27.29 11.94 5.00
CA PHE A 260 28.39 11.93 4.05
C PHE A 260 28.57 13.33 3.47
N SER A 261 29.75 13.92 3.60
CA SER A 261 30.06 15.24 3.02
C SER A 261 31.09 15.11 1.93
N PHE A 262 30.96 15.88 0.87
CA PHE A 262 31.80 15.82 -0.32
C PHE A 262 32.27 17.23 -0.66
N LEU A 263 33.57 17.37 -0.92
CA LEU A 263 34.17 18.57 -1.48
C LEU A 263 35.03 18.14 -2.68
N VAL A 264 34.60 18.50 -3.89
CA VAL A 264 35.24 18.09 -5.15
C VAL A 264 35.63 19.33 -5.95
N THR A 265 36.90 19.42 -6.39
CA THR A 265 37.39 20.49 -7.27
C THR A 265 37.97 19.91 -8.56
N ARG A 266 37.75 20.59 -9.70
CA ARG A 266 38.44 20.28 -10.97
C ARG A 266 39.76 21.01 -11.12
N CYS A 267 39.82 22.24 -10.64
CA CYS A 267 41.01 23.04 -10.57
C CYS A 267 41.03 23.68 -9.19
N GLU A 268 42.09 23.40 -8.42
CA GLU A 268 42.44 23.90 -7.08
C GLU A 268 42.72 22.74 -6.12
N GLY A 269 43.85 22.81 -5.42
CA GLY A 269 44.26 21.83 -4.42
C GLY A 269 44.99 20.61 -5.01
N VAL A 270 45.69 19.89 -4.14
CA VAL A 270 46.43 18.66 -4.44
C VAL A 270 46.17 17.55 -3.42
N GLU A 271 45.33 17.83 -2.42
CA GLU A 271 45.11 16.97 -1.26
C GLU A 271 43.79 16.19 -1.42
N ASN A 272 43.87 14.86 -1.37
CA ASN A 272 42.70 13.99 -1.27
C ASN A 272 42.63 13.44 0.15
N SER A 273 41.47 13.48 0.78
CA SER A 273 41.33 13.06 2.19
C SER A 273 40.00 12.40 2.50
N ILE A 274 40.02 11.55 3.53
CA ILE A 274 38.82 11.06 4.19
C ILE A 274 38.89 11.39 5.68
N THR A 275 37.83 12.02 6.18
CA THR A 275 37.68 12.37 7.59
C THR A 275 36.51 11.63 8.20
N VAL A 276 36.72 11.04 9.37
CA VAL A 276 35.70 10.27 10.09
C VAL A 276 35.49 10.88 11.49
N LYS A 277 34.24 11.19 11.84
CA LYS A 277 33.86 11.78 13.14
C LYS A 277 32.75 10.98 13.84
N GLU A 278 32.87 10.85 15.15
CA GLU A 278 31.81 10.35 16.03
C GLU A 278 31.14 11.54 16.75
N GLY A 279 29.82 11.72 16.53
CA GLY A 279 29.04 12.84 17.06
C GLY A 279 29.05 14.13 16.20
N LEU A 280 28.02 14.97 16.36
CA LEU A 280 27.83 16.23 15.60
C LEU A 280 28.90 17.30 15.90
N THR A 281 29.56 17.23 17.07
CA THR A 281 30.57 18.21 17.52
C THR A 281 31.89 17.55 17.95
N GLY A 282 32.12 16.29 17.59
CA GLY A 282 33.30 15.53 18.01
C GLY A 282 34.60 15.94 17.31
N ASN A 283 35.72 15.81 18.02
CA ASN A 283 37.05 15.85 17.42
C ASN A 283 37.16 14.70 16.38
N PRO A 284 37.84 14.91 15.24
CA PRO A 284 38.00 13.86 14.23
C PRO A 284 38.72 12.65 14.82
N VAL A 285 38.11 11.48 14.63
CA VAL A 285 38.66 10.18 15.08
C VAL A 285 39.70 9.68 14.06
N LEU A 286 39.57 10.09 12.80
CA LEU A 286 40.56 9.89 11.74
C LEU A 286 40.55 11.08 10.77
N ILE A 287 41.74 11.56 10.43
CA ILE A 287 42.00 12.35 9.21
C ILE A 287 43.14 11.61 8.51
N GLU A 288 42.85 10.94 7.40
CA GLU A 288 43.89 10.36 6.55
C GLU A 288 43.95 11.15 5.24
N LEU A 289 45.12 11.72 4.98
CA LEU A 289 45.48 12.37 3.73
C LEU A 289 46.09 11.31 2.79
N ALA A 290 45.94 11.50 1.49
CA ALA A 290 46.81 10.85 0.51
C ALA A 290 48.28 10.98 0.98
N PRO A 291 49.12 9.94 0.81
CA PRO A 291 50.43 9.89 1.44
C PRO A 291 51.26 11.17 1.22
N PRO A 292 52.00 11.67 2.22
CA PRO A 292 52.85 12.86 2.06
C PRO A 292 53.79 12.72 0.85
N GLY A 293 53.93 13.76 0.03
CA GLY A 293 54.80 13.77 -1.15
C GLY A 293 54.30 12.96 -2.36
N VAL A 294 53.03 12.53 -2.39
CA VAL A 294 52.42 11.91 -3.59
C VAL A 294 52.42 12.86 -4.78
N PHE A 295 52.19 14.16 -4.56
CA PHE A 295 52.21 15.16 -5.62
C PHE A 295 53.58 15.32 -6.27
N ASP A 296 54.64 15.44 -5.46
CA ASP A 296 56.02 15.55 -5.97
C ASP A 296 56.43 14.28 -6.73
N ARG A 297 56.08 13.10 -6.20
CA ARG A 297 56.30 11.82 -6.88
C ARG A 297 55.53 11.71 -8.20
N ALA A 298 54.27 12.13 -8.24
CA ALA A 298 53.45 12.13 -9.46
C ALA A 298 54.02 13.08 -10.52
N LEU A 299 54.54 14.24 -10.12
CA LEU A 299 55.24 15.16 -11.02
C LEU A 299 56.54 14.57 -11.57
N ASP A 300 57.30 13.84 -10.75
CA ASP A 300 58.51 13.18 -11.20
C ASP A 300 58.20 12.00 -12.15
N LEU A 301 57.21 11.17 -11.82
CA LEU A 301 56.71 10.10 -12.68
C LEU A 301 56.17 10.64 -14.02
N ALA A 302 55.46 11.76 -14.01
CA ALA A 302 54.98 12.40 -15.23
C ALA A 302 56.10 12.90 -16.15
N LYS A 303 57.29 13.20 -15.60
CA LYS A 303 58.49 13.54 -16.40
C LYS A 303 59.13 12.30 -17.01
N GLU A 304 59.07 11.16 -16.30
CA GLU A 304 59.64 9.88 -16.72
C GLU A 304 58.76 9.13 -17.74
N GLU A 305 57.44 9.12 -17.52
CA GLU A 305 56.45 8.49 -18.39
C GLU A 305 55.88 9.49 -19.41
N LYS A 306 56.56 9.61 -20.55
CA LYS A 306 56.02 10.36 -21.70
C LYS A 306 54.69 9.75 -22.15
N GLY A 307 53.60 10.50 -21.97
CA GLY A 307 52.29 10.16 -22.53
C GLY A 307 51.19 9.82 -21.53
N ALA A 308 51.46 9.72 -20.23
CA ALA A 308 50.36 9.69 -19.25
C ALA A 308 49.95 11.13 -18.89
N MET A 309 48.65 11.36 -18.68
CA MET A 309 48.21 12.62 -18.08
C MET A 309 48.83 12.76 -16.70
N TRP A 310 49.56 13.86 -16.46
CA TRP A 310 50.41 13.97 -15.29
C TRP A 310 49.68 13.83 -13.94
N TYR A 311 48.41 14.26 -13.84
CA TYR A 311 47.64 14.13 -12.60
C TYR A 311 47.12 12.70 -12.37
N CYS A 312 47.00 11.87 -13.42
CA CYS A 312 46.64 10.46 -13.26
C CYS A 312 47.73 9.69 -12.50
N GLN A 313 48.97 10.22 -12.50
CA GLN A 313 50.07 9.70 -11.69
C GLN A 313 49.81 9.82 -10.18
N LEU A 314 48.88 10.68 -9.74
CA LEU A 314 48.45 10.76 -8.34
C LEU A 314 47.73 9.49 -7.87
N PHE A 315 47.16 8.72 -8.81
CA PHE A 315 46.36 7.53 -8.55
C PHE A 315 46.97 6.26 -9.16
N GLU A 316 48.20 6.35 -9.66
CA GLU A 316 48.94 5.29 -10.37
C GLU A 316 48.97 3.99 -9.56
N GLU A 317 49.32 4.07 -8.28
CA GLU A 317 49.42 2.92 -7.37
C GLU A 317 48.06 2.24 -7.15
N ASP A 318 46.99 3.01 -7.01
CA ASP A 318 45.63 2.48 -6.79
C ASP A 318 45.14 1.76 -8.06
N TYR A 319 45.32 2.36 -9.24
CA TYR A 319 44.97 1.71 -10.51
C TYR A 319 45.81 0.47 -10.79
N HIS A 320 47.11 0.51 -10.49
CA HIS A 320 48.00 -0.64 -10.61
C HIS A 320 47.52 -1.78 -9.71
N THR A 321 47.23 -1.48 -8.44
CA THR A 321 46.76 -2.47 -7.48
C THR A 321 45.43 -3.09 -7.92
N LEU A 322 44.50 -2.30 -8.47
CA LEU A 322 43.18 -2.81 -8.91
C LEU A 322 43.33 -3.78 -10.08
N LYS A 323 44.15 -3.43 -11.06
CA LYS A 323 44.47 -4.32 -12.18
C LYS A 323 45.20 -5.56 -11.70
N ASN A 324 46.13 -5.43 -10.77
CA ASN A 324 46.85 -6.58 -10.21
C ASN A 324 45.93 -7.55 -9.48
N GLU A 325 45.02 -7.06 -8.62
CA GLU A 325 44.03 -7.90 -7.96
C GLU A 325 43.13 -8.64 -8.97
N PHE A 326 42.73 -7.96 -10.05
CA PHE A 326 41.93 -8.60 -11.08
C PHE A 326 42.73 -9.65 -11.86
N VAL A 327 43.95 -9.33 -12.29
CA VAL A 327 44.86 -10.27 -12.97
C VAL A 327 45.14 -11.50 -12.10
N GLU A 328 45.43 -11.30 -10.82
CA GLU A 328 45.65 -12.41 -9.88
C GLU A 328 44.40 -13.27 -9.70
N SER A 329 43.20 -12.67 -9.71
CA SER A 329 41.95 -13.44 -9.65
C SER A 329 41.70 -14.26 -10.93
N ILE A 330 42.24 -13.84 -12.08
CA ILE A 330 42.15 -14.55 -13.36
C ILE A 330 43.16 -15.70 -13.40
N LEU A 331 44.40 -15.44 -12.98
CA LEU A 331 45.47 -16.45 -12.97
C LEU A 331 45.14 -17.62 -12.03
N ASN A 332 44.59 -17.31 -10.87
CA ASN A 332 44.31 -18.30 -9.84
C ASN A 332 42.88 -18.87 -9.89
N ASP A 333 42.05 -18.44 -10.85
CA ASP A 333 40.61 -18.74 -10.91
C ASP A 333 39.90 -18.47 -9.55
N ASP A 334 40.31 -17.40 -8.88
CA ASP A 334 39.86 -17.05 -7.53
C ASP A 334 38.60 -16.18 -7.60
N GLU A 335 37.45 -16.85 -7.58
CA GLU A 335 36.14 -16.21 -7.65
C GLU A 335 35.88 -15.32 -6.43
N ALA A 336 36.36 -15.71 -5.25
CA ALA A 336 36.17 -14.92 -4.02
C ALA A 336 36.95 -13.60 -4.09
N ARG A 337 38.17 -13.64 -4.65
CA ARG A 337 38.96 -12.42 -4.91
C ARG A 337 38.30 -11.51 -5.91
N TYR A 338 37.70 -12.06 -6.97
CA TYR A 338 36.96 -11.29 -7.97
C TYR A 338 35.68 -10.65 -7.43
N LEU A 339 34.86 -11.39 -6.66
CA LEU A 339 33.61 -10.88 -6.09
C LEU A 339 33.84 -9.72 -5.10
N ASN A 340 35.06 -9.54 -4.59
CA ASN A 340 35.44 -8.40 -3.76
C ASN A 340 35.86 -7.16 -4.57
N LEU A 341 35.95 -7.24 -5.89
CA LEU A 341 36.28 -6.13 -6.78
C LEU A 341 35.00 -5.42 -7.26
N PRO A 342 35.07 -4.11 -7.57
CA PRO A 342 33.90 -3.36 -7.99
C PRO A 342 33.47 -3.77 -9.40
N GLY A 343 32.26 -4.31 -9.55
CA GLY A 343 31.72 -4.79 -10.82
C GLY A 343 30.57 -3.94 -11.40
N LEU A 344 29.96 -4.40 -12.50
CA LEU A 344 28.87 -3.66 -13.18
C LEU A 344 27.65 -3.39 -12.29
N LYS A 345 27.28 -4.33 -11.42
CA LYS A 345 26.17 -4.14 -10.46
C LYS A 345 26.47 -2.99 -9.49
N GLN A 346 27.73 -2.82 -9.11
CA GLN A 346 28.18 -1.69 -8.29
C GLN A 346 28.08 -0.38 -9.07
N ALA A 347 28.51 -0.36 -10.34
CA ALA A 347 28.40 0.81 -11.21
C ALA A 347 26.95 1.26 -11.43
N VAL A 348 25.99 0.32 -11.57
CA VAL A 348 24.56 0.61 -11.63
C VAL A 348 24.10 1.37 -10.38
N SER A 349 24.44 0.88 -9.19
CA SER A 349 24.07 1.52 -7.92
C SER A 349 24.70 2.91 -7.77
N VAL A 350 25.94 3.09 -8.22
CA VAL A 350 26.63 4.40 -8.21
C VAL A 350 25.97 5.39 -9.15
N LEU A 351 25.64 4.98 -10.37
CA LEU A 351 24.96 5.84 -11.34
C LEU A 351 23.56 6.22 -10.86
N LEU A 352 22.82 5.27 -10.26
CA LEU A 352 21.52 5.53 -9.66
C LEU A 352 21.61 6.53 -8.51
N LEU A 353 22.60 6.37 -7.61
CA LEU A 353 22.86 7.29 -6.53
C LEU A 353 23.20 8.70 -7.04
N ALA A 354 24.12 8.80 -7.99
CA ALA A 354 24.55 10.07 -8.54
C ALA A 354 23.41 10.81 -9.26
N THR A 355 22.66 10.13 -10.14
CA THR A 355 21.50 10.73 -10.82
C THR A 355 20.42 11.18 -9.83
N SER A 356 20.22 10.43 -8.73
CA SER A 356 19.24 10.77 -7.67
C SER A 356 19.50 12.07 -6.93
N ILE A 357 20.78 12.42 -6.76
CA ILE A 357 21.17 13.63 -6.06
C ILE A 357 21.41 14.80 -7.00
N GLU A 358 21.70 14.53 -8.28
CA GLU A 358 22.09 15.52 -9.28
C GLU A 358 21.06 16.66 -9.41
N THR A 359 19.78 16.34 -9.57
CA THR A 359 18.79 17.41 -9.78
C THR A 359 18.58 18.26 -8.53
N SER A 360 18.63 17.66 -7.34
CA SER A 360 18.54 18.42 -6.09
C SER A 360 19.74 19.36 -5.92
N ILE A 361 20.94 18.88 -6.27
CA ILE A 361 22.16 19.68 -6.25
C ILE A 361 22.05 20.85 -7.24
N LEU A 362 21.66 20.58 -8.48
CA LEU A 362 21.49 21.60 -9.52
C LEU A 362 20.43 22.65 -9.13
N ALA A 363 19.29 22.20 -8.58
CA ALA A 363 18.21 23.09 -8.14
C ALA A 363 18.65 24.01 -6.99
N GLN A 364 19.48 23.51 -6.06
CA GLN A 364 20.02 24.35 -4.97
C GLN A 364 21.09 25.34 -5.44
N CYS A 365 21.65 25.15 -6.64
CA CYS A 365 22.66 26.03 -7.25
C CYS A 365 22.09 27.11 -8.18
N SER A 366 20.80 27.09 -8.52
CA SER A 366 20.17 28.15 -9.33
C SER A 366 19.70 29.33 -8.47
N GLU A 367 19.90 30.56 -8.94
CA GLU A 367 19.61 31.83 -8.22
C GLU A 367 18.11 32.17 -8.04
N ASP A 368 17.18 31.33 -8.50
CA ASP A 368 15.74 31.55 -8.32
C ASP A 368 15.26 30.93 -6.98
N GLU A 369 14.90 31.80 -6.01
CA GLU A 369 14.38 31.46 -4.68
C GLU A 369 12.95 30.87 -4.64
N ALA A 370 12.51 30.16 -5.69
CA ALA A 370 11.17 29.58 -5.72
C ALA A 370 11.18 28.14 -6.24
N HIS A 371 10.70 27.23 -5.39
CA HIS A 371 10.30 25.86 -5.72
C HIS A 371 11.44 24.94 -6.16
N HIS A 372 11.94 24.13 -5.21
CA HIS A 372 12.80 23.01 -5.58
C HIS A 372 11.95 21.78 -5.96
N PRO A 373 12.09 21.24 -7.18
CA PRO A 373 11.46 19.99 -7.57
C PRO A 373 12.26 18.82 -6.99
N ILE A 374 11.60 17.91 -6.28
CA ILE A 374 12.16 16.58 -6.07
C ILE A 374 11.99 15.84 -7.39
N VAL A 375 13.10 15.51 -8.04
CA VAL A 375 13.10 14.71 -9.25
C VAL A 375 12.74 13.26 -8.93
N GLN A 376 11.80 12.77 -9.73
CA GLN A 376 11.33 11.40 -9.76
C GLN A 376 12.29 10.60 -10.63
N ILE A 377 12.98 9.61 -10.07
CA ILE A 377 13.82 8.67 -10.82
C ILE A 377 13.09 7.34 -11.01
N LEU A 378 13.18 6.83 -12.24
CA LEU A 378 12.70 5.53 -12.68
C LEU A 378 13.67 4.44 -12.17
N ASP A 379 13.13 3.51 -11.38
CA ASP A 379 13.83 2.30 -10.92
C ASP A 379 13.68 1.15 -11.94
N THR A 380 14.82 0.62 -12.37
CA THR A 380 15.11 -0.81 -12.60
C THR A 380 16.47 -0.99 -11.90
N VAL A 381 16.76 -1.93 -10.98
CA VAL A 381 16.64 -3.39 -10.94
C VAL A 381 16.44 -3.79 -9.47
N CYS A 382 15.36 -4.55 -9.20
CA CYS A 382 15.08 -5.41 -8.04
C CYS A 382 15.74 -5.12 -6.67
N GLN A 383 15.27 -4.09 -5.96
CA GLN A 383 14.82 -4.10 -4.55
C GLN A 383 14.38 -2.67 -4.20
N THR A 384 13.06 -2.44 -4.16
CA THR A 384 12.50 -1.10 -3.97
C THR A 384 12.83 -0.59 -2.58
N PRO A 385 13.45 0.60 -2.45
CA PRO A 385 13.55 1.17 -1.15
C PRO A 385 12.25 1.73 -0.64
N THR A 386 11.96 1.36 0.59
CA THR A 386 10.65 1.52 1.20
C THR A 386 10.75 2.67 2.19
N SER A 387 10.23 3.86 1.85
CA SER A 387 10.26 5.05 2.72
C SER A 387 8.85 5.63 2.91
N GLN A 388 8.53 6.06 4.14
CA GLN A 388 7.31 6.79 4.49
C GLN A 388 7.65 8.08 5.23
N ARG A 389 6.80 9.10 5.10
CA ARG A 389 6.83 10.28 5.98
C ARG A 389 5.70 10.22 6.99
N ILE A 390 6.02 10.40 8.27
CA ILE A 390 5.04 10.48 9.34
C ILE A 390 4.85 11.95 9.70
N TRP A 391 3.63 12.45 9.55
CA TRP A 391 3.25 13.82 9.82
C TRP A 391 2.44 13.89 11.09
N TYR A 392 2.79 14.79 11.99
CA TYR A 392 1.93 15.17 13.10
C TYR A 392 1.18 16.45 12.72
N HIS A 393 -0.12 16.36 12.49
CA HIS A 393 -0.93 17.49 12.01
C HIS A 393 -2.31 17.46 12.67
N CYS A 394 -2.81 18.60 13.16
CA CYS A 394 -4.13 18.67 13.80
C CYS A 394 -5.18 19.28 12.87
N ASN A 395 -6.45 18.93 13.05
CA ASN A 395 -7.58 19.56 12.35
C ASN A 395 -7.49 19.43 10.83
N LEU A 396 -7.13 18.24 10.34
CA LEU A 396 -6.83 17.97 8.93
C LEU A 396 -7.95 18.41 7.98
N PHE A 397 -9.21 18.20 8.38
CA PHE A 397 -10.40 18.54 7.61
C PHE A 397 -11.07 19.84 8.07
N SER A 398 -10.36 20.78 8.71
CA SER A 398 -10.94 22.11 8.98
C SER A 398 -11.00 22.97 7.72
N PRO A 399 -12.08 23.74 7.48
CA PRO A 399 -12.21 24.58 6.29
C PRO A 399 -10.98 25.49 6.06
N GLY A 400 -10.48 25.51 4.82
CA GLY A 400 -9.31 26.26 4.40
C GLY A 400 -7.96 25.56 4.62
N ASN A 401 -7.92 24.45 5.35
CA ASN A 401 -6.68 23.70 5.58
C ASN A 401 -6.23 22.96 4.32
N ARG A 402 -5.19 23.46 3.63
CA ARG A 402 -4.71 22.85 2.38
C ARG A 402 -3.69 21.72 2.56
N PHE A 403 -3.29 21.37 3.79
CA PHE A 403 -2.20 20.43 4.05
C PHE A 403 -2.31 19.12 3.27
N LEU A 404 -3.47 18.44 3.34
CA LEU A 404 -3.67 17.16 2.64
C LEU A 404 -3.59 17.32 1.11
N VAL A 405 -4.10 18.42 0.56
CA VAL A 405 -4.03 18.72 -0.88
C VAL A 405 -2.59 19.03 -1.31
N ASP A 406 -1.86 19.78 -0.49
CA ASP A 406 -0.52 20.26 -0.81
C ASP A 406 0.52 19.13 -0.79
N ILE A 407 0.36 18.14 0.10
CA ILE A 407 1.21 16.93 0.11
C ILE A 407 0.82 15.96 -1.01
N LEU A 408 -0.46 15.85 -1.36
CA LEU A 408 -0.96 14.91 -2.37
C LEU A 408 -0.75 15.37 -3.80
N ARG A 409 -0.90 16.68 -4.05
CA ARG A 409 -0.92 17.30 -5.39
C ARG A 409 -1.77 16.49 -6.38
N PRO A 410 -3.06 16.26 -6.08
CA PRO A 410 -3.88 15.31 -6.83
C PRO A 410 -4.04 15.78 -8.30
N PRO A 411 -3.65 14.96 -9.30
CA PRO A 411 -3.55 15.38 -10.71
C PRO A 411 -4.90 15.69 -11.36
N ARG A 412 -5.98 15.06 -10.88
CA ARG A 412 -7.37 15.31 -11.30
C ARG A 412 -8.13 16.15 -10.29
N ASN A 413 -7.43 16.76 -9.34
CA ASN A 413 -8.01 17.54 -8.27
C ASN A 413 -9.05 16.74 -7.45
N ARG A 414 -8.81 15.43 -7.26
CA ARG A 414 -9.66 14.51 -6.50
C ARG A 414 -8.83 13.65 -5.55
N ILE A 415 -9.39 13.28 -4.41
CA ILE A 415 -8.77 12.42 -3.39
C ILE A 415 -9.65 11.20 -3.19
N ILE A 416 -9.09 10.02 -3.43
CA ILE A 416 -9.79 8.74 -3.26
C ILE A 416 -9.49 8.23 -1.87
N CYS A 417 -10.51 8.10 -1.02
CA CYS A 417 -10.33 7.74 0.38
C CYS A 417 -11.22 6.58 0.79
N CYS A 418 -10.60 5.46 1.16
CA CYS A 418 -11.27 4.38 1.86
C CYS A 418 -11.43 4.78 3.34
N VAL A 419 -12.67 4.90 3.81
CA VAL A 419 -13.02 5.49 5.10
C VAL A 419 -13.84 4.52 5.95
N ASP A 420 -13.50 4.43 7.24
CA ASP A 420 -14.28 3.72 8.24
C ASP A 420 -15.71 4.26 8.32
N ASP A 421 -16.71 3.39 8.33
CA ASP A 421 -18.13 3.73 8.32
C ASP A 421 -18.55 4.64 9.49
N LYS A 422 -18.03 4.40 10.69
CA LYS A 422 -18.30 5.24 11.86
C LYS A 422 -17.58 6.59 11.74
N VAL A 423 -16.35 6.61 11.23
CA VAL A 423 -15.64 7.87 10.95
C VAL A 423 -16.40 8.69 9.91
N TRP A 424 -16.89 8.07 8.85
CA TRP A 424 -17.68 8.77 7.83
C TRP A 424 -18.97 9.35 8.41
N GLN A 425 -19.69 8.58 9.23
CA GLN A 425 -20.90 9.06 9.91
C GLN A 425 -20.62 10.30 10.79
N LEU A 426 -19.48 10.31 11.48
CA LEU A 426 -19.11 11.39 12.41
C LEU A 426 -18.54 12.63 11.70
N TYR A 427 -17.73 12.45 10.65
CA TYR A 427 -16.89 13.51 10.09
C TYR A 427 -17.21 13.89 8.63
N SER A 428 -18.14 13.20 7.95
CA SER A 428 -18.50 13.53 6.55
C SER A 428 -18.92 14.98 6.37
N GLY A 429 -19.72 15.54 7.29
CA GLY A 429 -20.12 16.96 7.22
C GLY A 429 -18.94 17.93 7.20
N LEU A 430 -17.94 17.68 8.05
CA LEU A 430 -16.70 18.47 8.13
C LEU A 430 -15.83 18.26 6.88
N ILE A 431 -15.67 17.02 6.42
CA ILE A 431 -14.90 16.67 5.21
C ILE A 431 -15.49 17.36 3.98
N LEU A 432 -16.82 17.33 3.80
CA LEU A 432 -17.51 17.97 2.67
C LEU A 432 -17.43 19.51 2.73
N GLU A 433 -17.33 20.10 3.93
CA GLU A 433 -17.10 21.54 4.09
C GLU A 433 -15.66 21.92 3.73
N TRP A 434 -14.70 21.15 4.21
CA TRP A 434 -13.30 21.27 3.84
C TRP A 434 -13.08 21.14 2.34
N GLU A 435 -13.67 20.12 1.72
CA GLU A 435 -13.66 19.86 0.29
C GLU A 435 -14.02 21.12 -0.52
N ARG A 436 -15.16 21.74 -0.19
CA ARG A 436 -15.62 22.99 -0.82
C ARG A 436 -14.65 24.15 -0.61
N SER A 437 -14.05 24.24 0.58
CA SER A 437 -13.18 25.36 0.94
C SER A 437 -11.81 25.32 0.27
N VAL A 438 -11.26 24.14 -0.01
CA VAL A 438 -9.94 23.98 -0.64
C VAL A 438 -10.03 23.74 -2.15
N GLY A 439 -11.24 23.41 -2.63
CA GLY A 439 -11.54 23.21 -4.03
C GLY A 439 -10.92 21.94 -4.59
N VAL A 440 -11.09 20.81 -3.90
CA VAL A 440 -10.72 19.45 -4.34
C VAL A 440 -11.97 18.58 -4.30
N GLU A 441 -12.07 17.50 -5.08
CA GLU A 441 -13.15 16.51 -4.96
C GLU A 441 -12.75 15.41 -3.96
N PHE A 442 -13.58 15.09 -2.98
CA PHE A 442 -13.32 14.00 -2.04
C PHE A 442 -14.21 12.80 -2.37
N ILE A 443 -13.59 11.66 -2.75
CA ILE A 443 -14.30 10.45 -3.17
C ILE A 443 -14.22 9.42 -2.04
N PRO A 444 -15.27 9.27 -1.22
CA PRO A 444 -15.30 8.29 -0.14
C PRO A 444 -15.64 6.89 -0.67
N ILE A 445 -14.84 5.90 -0.28
CA ILE A 445 -15.15 4.47 -0.36
C ILE A 445 -15.37 4.01 1.08
N VAL A 446 -16.63 3.87 1.49
CA VAL A 446 -16.96 3.57 2.88
C VAL A 446 -16.82 2.07 3.14
N MET A 447 -16.09 1.69 4.20
CA MET A 447 -15.94 0.30 4.63
C MET A 447 -16.25 0.13 6.11
N THR A 448 -16.78 -1.01 6.50
CA THR A 448 -17.05 -1.33 7.90
C THR A 448 -15.76 -1.35 8.71
N GLY A 449 -15.72 -0.63 9.81
CA GLY A 449 -14.60 -0.61 10.75
C GLY A 449 -14.53 -1.81 11.72
N GLY A 450 -13.38 -1.94 12.39
CA GLY A 450 -13.15 -2.89 13.49
C GLY A 450 -12.47 -4.21 13.10
N GLU A 451 -11.99 -4.95 14.09
CA GLU A 451 -11.16 -6.16 13.84
C GLU A 451 -11.93 -7.28 13.12
N GLN A 452 -13.24 -7.38 13.34
CA GLN A 452 -14.12 -8.34 12.66
C GLN A 452 -14.23 -8.13 11.15
N SER A 453 -14.09 -6.88 10.67
CA SER A 453 -14.11 -6.57 9.24
C SER A 453 -12.72 -6.74 8.61
N LYS A 454 -11.67 -6.96 9.41
CA LYS A 454 -10.31 -7.21 8.93
C LYS A 454 -10.15 -8.64 8.41
N ASN A 455 -10.85 -8.98 7.34
CA ASN A 455 -10.90 -10.34 6.78
C ASN A 455 -10.77 -10.33 5.24
N ILE A 456 -10.61 -11.51 4.65
CA ILE A 456 -10.38 -11.64 3.20
C ILE A 456 -11.57 -11.15 2.35
N ASN A 457 -12.80 -11.21 2.88
CA ASN A 457 -13.98 -10.74 2.16
C ASN A 457 -13.95 -9.22 2.00
N SER A 458 -13.66 -8.49 3.08
CA SER A 458 -13.51 -7.03 3.03
C SER A 458 -12.35 -6.61 2.12
N PHE A 459 -11.26 -7.39 2.07
CA PHE A 459 -10.18 -7.16 1.11
C PHE A 459 -10.68 -7.24 -0.35
N HIS A 460 -11.48 -8.25 -0.69
CA HIS A 460 -12.07 -8.41 -2.02
C HIS A 460 -13.05 -7.28 -2.35
N GLU A 461 -13.93 -6.93 -1.41
CA GLU A 461 -14.88 -5.81 -1.55
C GLU A 461 -14.14 -4.51 -1.86
N MET A 462 -13.05 -4.22 -1.13
CA MET A 462 -12.27 -3.00 -1.35
C MET A 462 -11.54 -2.97 -2.69
N ILE A 463 -11.08 -4.13 -3.19
CA ILE A 463 -10.54 -4.23 -4.56
C ILE A 463 -11.61 -3.83 -5.59
N ASP A 464 -12.84 -4.31 -5.43
CA ASP A 464 -13.95 -4.02 -6.34
C ASP A 464 -14.38 -2.55 -6.26
N GLU A 465 -14.43 -1.96 -5.07
CA GLU A 465 -14.74 -0.53 -4.90
C GLU A 465 -13.64 0.37 -5.50
N ILE A 466 -12.38 0.04 -5.28
CA ILE A 466 -11.25 0.77 -5.88
C ILE A 466 -11.27 0.65 -7.40
N TRP A 467 -11.67 -0.50 -7.96
CA TRP A 467 -11.83 -0.68 -9.40
C TRP A 467 -12.87 0.29 -9.99
N LYS A 468 -13.98 0.53 -9.30
CA LYS A 468 -15.04 1.45 -9.75
C LYS A 468 -14.54 2.90 -9.88
N VAL A 469 -13.70 3.34 -8.95
CA VAL A 469 -13.11 4.71 -8.96
C VAL A 469 -11.90 4.81 -9.89
N ASN A 470 -11.26 3.66 -10.17
CA ASN A 470 -10.17 3.45 -11.11
C ASN A 470 -9.03 4.48 -10.96
N PRO A 471 -8.24 4.41 -9.85
CA PRO A 471 -7.15 5.34 -9.60
C PRO A 471 -6.09 5.30 -10.72
N ILE A 472 -5.50 6.47 -11.04
CA ILE A 472 -4.30 6.54 -11.87
C ILE A 472 -3.15 5.86 -11.12
N ARG A 473 -2.63 4.78 -11.70
CA ARG A 473 -1.72 3.80 -11.08
C ARG A 473 -0.74 4.34 -10.03
N TYR A 474 0.04 5.38 -10.36
CA TYR A 474 1.05 5.95 -9.45
C TYR A 474 0.82 7.41 -9.06
N ARG A 475 -0.20 8.08 -9.61
CA ARG A 475 -0.42 9.52 -9.39
C ARG A 475 -1.64 9.82 -8.50
N GLU A 476 -2.48 8.83 -8.23
CA GLU A 476 -3.62 8.96 -7.32
C GLU A 476 -3.47 7.92 -6.21
N PRO A 477 -2.77 8.25 -5.11
CA PRO A 477 -2.64 7.33 -3.99
C PRO A 477 -4.00 7.10 -3.31
N ILE A 478 -4.21 5.88 -2.81
CA ILE A 478 -5.41 5.53 -2.03
C ILE A 478 -5.21 6.02 -0.59
N VAL A 479 -6.13 6.81 -0.06
CA VAL A 479 -6.08 7.27 1.34
C VAL A 479 -6.89 6.33 2.22
N ALA A 480 -6.30 5.75 3.26
CA ALA A 480 -6.99 4.98 4.29
C ALA A 480 -7.27 5.85 5.51
N LEU A 481 -8.54 6.08 5.86
CA LEU A 481 -8.98 6.91 6.98
C LEU A 481 -9.81 6.07 7.96
N GLY A 482 -9.18 5.61 9.05
CA GLY A 482 -9.82 4.70 10.00
C GLY A 482 -8.87 4.19 11.09
N GLY A 483 -9.34 3.24 11.91
CA GLY A 483 -8.47 2.54 12.87
C GLY A 483 -7.53 1.53 12.20
N GLY A 484 -6.71 0.82 13.02
CA GLY A 484 -5.73 -0.16 12.54
C GLY A 484 -6.29 -1.21 11.58
N ALA A 485 -7.50 -1.72 11.81
CA ALA A 485 -8.16 -2.68 10.93
C ALA A 485 -8.39 -2.14 9.50
N VAL A 486 -8.82 -0.88 9.37
CA VAL A 486 -9.03 -0.21 8.08
C VAL A 486 -7.68 0.07 7.42
N THR A 487 -6.71 0.62 8.16
CA THR A 487 -5.39 0.93 7.59
C THR A 487 -4.64 -0.32 7.12
N ASP A 488 -4.76 -1.44 7.85
CA ASP A 488 -4.15 -2.71 7.45
C ASP A 488 -4.82 -3.31 6.23
N THR A 489 -6.16 -3.31 6.21
CA THR A 489 -6.91 -3.86 5.07
C THR A 489 -6.62 -3.07 3.81
N ILE A 490 -6.72 -1.73 3.85
CA ILE A 490 -6.48 -0.88 2.69
C ILE A 490 -5.01 -0.83 2.29
N GLY A 491 -4.10 -0.91 3.25
CA GLY A 491 -2.68 -1.10 2.97
C GLY A 491 -2.43 -2.39 2.21
N PHE A 492 -3.05 -3.50 2.61
CA PHE A 492 -2.91 -4.79 1.93
C PHE A 492 -3.57 -4.77 0.54
N VAL A 493 -4.75 -4.17 0.42
CA VAL A 493 -5.40 -3.93 -0.88
C VAL A 493 -4.49 -3.11 -1.79
N SER A 494 -3.84 -2.07 -1.28
CA SER A 494 -2.92 -1.23 -2.06
C SER A 494 -1.65 -1.97 -2.48
N ALA A 495 -1.18 -2.92 -1.65
CA ALA A 495 -0.04 -3.79 -2.00
C ALA A 495 -0.37 -4.69 -3.19
N VAL A 496 -1.58 -5.25 -3.23
CA VAL A 496 -2.01 -6.21 -4.25
C VAL A 496 -2.56 -5.51 -5.50
N TRP A 497 -3.31 -4.41 -5.34
CA TRP A 497 -3.93 -3.68 -6.44
C TRP A 497 -2.87 -3.20 -7.43
N ARG A 498 -2.98 -3.68 -8.68
CA ARG A 498 -1.99 -3.45 -9.75
C ARG A 498 -0.54 -3.75 -9.33
N ARG A 499 -0.38 -4.70 -8.39
CA ARG A 499 0.89 -5.24 -7.86
C ARG A 499 1.75 -4.26 -7.08
N ASN A 500 1.25 -3.05 -6.80
CA ASN A 500 1.81 -2.00 -5.94
C ASN A 500 1.15 -0.67 -6.35
N THR A 501 0.19 -0.21 -5.55
CA THR A 501 -0.42 1.11 -5.66
C THR A 501 0.02 1.97 -4.47
N PRO A 502 0.50 3.22 -4.71
CA PRO A 502 0.84 4.12 -3.63
C PRO A 502 -0.39 4.40 -2.76
N TRP A 503 -0.16 4.55 -1.46
CA TRP A 503 -1.25 4.76 -0.50
C TRP A 503 -0.79 5.65 0.65
N ILE A 504 -1.76 6.17 1.38
CA ILE A 504 -1.59 7.02 2.55
C ILE A 504 -2.49 6.48 3.64
N ARG A 505 -2.08 6.65 4.89
CA ARG A 505 -2.93 6.30 6.03
C ARG A 505 -3.08 7.46 7.00
N ILE A 506 -4.27 7.57 7.54
CA ILE A 506 -4.71 8.56 8.51
C ILE A 506 -5.38 7.78 9.64
N PRO A 507 -4.61 7.28 10.63
CA PRO A 507 -5.18 6.56 11.75
C PRO A 507 -6.11 7.46 12.57
N THR A 508 -7.33 6.99 12.85
CA THR A 508 -8.33 7.74 13.64
C THR A 508 -8.50 7.22 15.06
N THR A 509 -7.79 6.16 15.42
CA THR A 509 -7.74 5.62 16.78
C THR A 509 -6.36 5.79 17.39
N LEU A 510 -6.29 5.92 18.73
CA LEU A 510 -5.01 6.07 19.42
C LEU A 510 -4.08 4.88 19.15
N MET A 511 -4.63 3.66 19.11
CA MET A 511 -3.91 2.43 18.73
C MET A 511 -3.30 2.50 17.33
N GLY A 512 -4.04 3.05 16.35
CA GLY A 512 -3.51 3.31 15.01
C GLY A 512 -2.34 4.29 15.06
N MET A 513 -2.48 5.36 15.83
CA MET A 513 -1.51 6.45 15.88
C MET A 513 -0.16 6.08 16.51
N ILE A 514 -0.10 5.06 17.37
CA ILE A 514 1.12 4.74 18.14
C ILE A 514 1.73 3.36 17.81
N ASP A 515 0.99 2.45 17.18
CA ASP A 515 1.46 1.08 16.93
C ASP A 515 1.05 0.59 15.53
N SER A 516 -0.21 0.17 15.37
CA SER A 516 -0.68 -0.57 14.19
C SER A 516 -0.54 0.17 12.86
N SER A 517 -0.57 1.51 12.86
CA SER A 517 -0.43 2.32 11.64
C SER A 517 0.93 3.02 11.53
N ILE A 518 1.96 2.55 12.24
CA ILE A 518 3.34 3.08 12.15
C ILE A 518 4.24 2.15 11.32
N GLY A 519 4.20 0.84 11.57
CA GLY A 519 4.98 -0.15 10.83
C GLY A 519 4.51 -0.33 9.37
N ILE A 520 5.18 -1.18 8.59
CA ILE A 520 4.81 -1.44 7.17
C ILE A 520 3.99 -2.72 6.99
N LYS A 521 3.67 -3.41 8.09
CA LYS A 521 2.88 -4.64 8.05
C LYS A 521 1.44 -4.27 7.75
N VAL A 522 0.88 -4.90 6.73
CA VAL A 522 -0.52 -4.73 6.34
C VAL A 522 -1.10 -6.12 6.13
N SER A 523 -2.31 -6.38 6.61
CA SER A 523 -2.83 -7.75 6.66
C SER A 523 -4.34 -7.81 6.79
N VAL A 524 -4.87 -9.01 6.52
CA VAL A 524 -6.21 -9.45 6.87
C VAL A 524 -6.17 -10.78 7.60
N ASN A 525 -7.21 -11.04 8.39
CA ASN A 525 -7.38 -12.29 9.11
C ASN A 525 -7.89 -13.39 8.15
N HIS A 526 -7.28 -14.57 8.22
CA HIS A 526 -7.76 -15.77 7.52
C HIS A 526 -7.33 -17.02 8.28
N ASN A 527 -8.26 -17.66 9.00
CA ASN A 527 -8.06 -18.77 9.96
C ASN A 527 -7.12 -18.46 11.15
N ILE A 528 -6.23 -17.48 11.00
CA ILE A 528 -5.29 -16.97 11.99
C ILE A 528 -5.29 -15.44 11.88
N LYS A 529 -5.15 -14.76 13.02
CA LYS A 529 -5.02 -13.31 13.08
C LYS A 529 -3.79 -12.84 12.30
N ASN A 530 -3.95 -11.83 11.45
CA ASN A 530 -2.94 -11.29 10.53
C ASN A 530 -2.30 -12.37 9.62
N GLY A 531 -3.00 -13.48 9.36
CA GLY A 531 -2.44 -14.64 8.68
C GLY A 531 -2.08 -14.43 7.21
N ILE A 532 -2.71 -13.46 6.53
CA ILE A 532 -2.41 -13.09 5.15
C ILE A 532 -2.11 -11.60 5.09
N GLY A 533 -0.98 -11.22 4.49
CA GLY A 533 -0.59 -9.81 4.43
C GLY A 533 0.61 -9.56 3.53
N ALA A 534 1.10 -8.32 3.60
CA ALA A 534 2.30 -7.87 2.92
C ALA A 534 3.10 -6.90 3.81
N PHE A 535 4.37 -6.71 3.48
CA PHE A 535 5.16 -5.58 3.94
C PHE A 535 5.01 -4.47 2.90
N HIS A 536 4.08 -3.54 3.11
CA HIS A 536 3.75 -2.48 2.15
C HIS A 536 3.72 -1.12 2.83
N CYS A 537 4.64 -0.25 2.42
CA CYS A 537 4.84 1.04 3.07
C CYS A 537 3.97 2.12 2.42
N PRO A 538 3.32 2.98 3.22
CA PRO A 538 2.61 4.14 2.69
C PRO A 538 3.58 5.25 2.30
N LEU A 539 3.14 6.15 1.41
CA LEU A 539 3.87 7.40 1.15
C LEU A 539 3.88 8.30 2.39
N HIS A 540 2.70 8.42 3.01
CA HIS A 540 2.47 9.29 4.15
C HIS A 540 1.61 8.59 5.21
N THR A 541 1.98 8.80 6.47
CA THR A 541 1.17 8.50 7.65
C THR A 541 0.86 9.83 8.31
N ILE A 542 -0.42 10.18 8.49
CA ILE A 542 -0.83 11.48 9.06
C ILE A 542 -1.50 11.24 10.40
N ILE A 543 -0.81 11.64 11.47
CA ILE A 543 -1.27 11.54 12.85
C ILE A 543 -2.03 12.82 13.18
N ASP A 544 -3.36 12.72 13.24
CA ASP A 544 -4.25 13.78 13.69
C ASP A 544 -5.00 13.39 14.97
N PRO A 545 -4.48 13.78 16.14
CA PRO A 545 -5.11 13.43 17.42
C PRO A 545 -6.48 14.04 17.63
N THR A 546 -6.92 15.00 16.81
CA THR A 546 -8.26 15.58 16.97
C THR A 546 -9.39 14.56 16.75
N PHE A 547 -9.12 13.47 16.03
CA PHE A 547 -10.04 12.32 15.92
C PHE A 547 -10.27 11.57 17.25
N LEU A 548 -9.36 11.70 18.22
CA LEU A 548 -9.49 11.05 19.53
C LEU A 548 -10.67 11.59 20.34
N LYS A 549 -11.16 12.80 20.01
CA LYS A 549 -12.36 13.41 20.62
C LYS A 549 -13.56 12.47 20.63
N THR A 550 -13.71 11.63 19.61
CA THR A 550 -14.85 10.71 19.46
C THR A 550 -14.50 9.25 19.76
N ASN A 551 -13.27 8.94 20.19
CA ASN A 551 -12.88 7.58 20.55
C ASN A 551 -13.53 7.16 21.88
N PRO A 552 -14.20 6.00 21.97
CA PRO A 552 -14.70 5.49 23.25
C PRO A 552 -13.58 5.28 24.27
N GLN A 553 -13.91 5.43 25.56
CA GLN A 553 -12.93 5.27 26.65
C GLN A 553 -12.26 3.89 26.65
N ARG A 554 -13.00 2.83 26.33
CA ARG A 554 -12.44 1.47 26.25
C ARG A 554 -11.39 1.34 25.13
N VAL A 555 -11.61 1.98 23.98
CA VAL A 555 -10.64 2.03 22.86
C VAL A 555 -9.38 2.79 23.25
N LEU A 556 -9.51 3.92 23.96
CA LEU A 556 -8.35 4.67 24.48
C LEU A 556 -7.55 3.85 25.51
N LYS A 557 -8.24 3.20 26.46
CA LYS A 557 -7.61 2.34 27.46
C LYS A 557 -6.90 1.14 26.84
N SER A 558 -7.46 0.55 25.79
CA SER A 558 -6.79 -0.49 25.01
C SER A 558 -5.45 0.02 24.46
N ALA A 559 -5.43 1.20 23.83
CA ALA A 559 -4.17 1.79 23.34
C ALA A 559 -3.18 2.14 24.46
N VAL A 560 -3.64 2.52 25.65
CA VAL A 560 -2.77 2.73 26.81
C VAL A 560 -2.06 1.44 27.24
N GLY A 561 -2.66 0.26 27.04
CA GLY A 561 -1.98 -1.02 27.24
C GLY A 561 -0.69 -1.14 26.41
N GLU A 562 -0.69 -0.63 25.19
CA GLU A 562 0.51 -0.58 24.34
C GLU A 562 1.50 0.51 24.74
N MET A 563 1.02 1.64 25.27
CA MET A 563 1.91 2.65 25.85
C MET A 563 2.63 2.10 27.09
N VAL A 564 1.96 1.30 27.91
CA VAL A 564 2.57 0.58 29.05
C VAL A 564 3.65 -0.39 28.56
N LYS A 565 3.39 -1.16 27.49
CA LYS A 565 4.41 -2.02 26.85
C LYS A 565 5.65 -1.20 26.51
N VAL A 566 5.50 -0.12 25.75
CA VAL A 566 6.61 0.77 25.35
C VAL A 566 7.39 1.25 26.57
N GLY A 567 6.69 1.70 27.61
CA GLY A 567 7.36 2.26 28.77
C GLY A 567 8.13 1.22 29.60
N LEU A 568 7.63 -0.01 29.67
CA LEU A 568 8.25 -1.09 30.44
C LEU A 568 9.57 -1.55 29.82
N VAL A 569 9.65 -1.68 28.49
CA VAL A 569 10.81 -2.31 27.82
C VAL A 569 11.66 -1.39 26.96
N PHE A 570 11.22 -0.15 26.70
CA PHE A 570 11.89 0.72 25.74
C PHE A 570 12.12 2.16 26.23
N ASN A 571 11.11 2.80 26.81
CA ASN A 571 11.21 4.21 27.20
C ASN A 571 10.45 4.51 28.50
N LYS A 572 11.16 4.47 29.63
CA LYS A 572 10.59 4.69 30.96
C LYS A 572 9.83 6.03 31.09
N ASP A 573 10.19 7.06 30.32
CA ASP A 573 9.49 8.36 30.37
C ASP A 573 8.00 8.25 29.98
N VAL A 574 7.64 7.25 29.16
CA VAL A 574 6.24 6.94 28.83
C VAL A 574 5.48 6.47 30.08
N LEU A 575 6.07 5.57 30.88
CA LEU A 575 5.48 5.11 32.15
C LEU A 575 5.36 6.24 33.17
N ASP A 576 6.39 7.07 33.29
CA ASP A 576 6.39 8.20 34.22
C ASP A 576 5.29 9.20 33.87
N CYS A 577 5.13 9.49 32.57
CA CYS A 577 4.04 10.34 32.09
C CYS A 577 2.65 9.74 32.34
N LEU A 578 2.46 8.42 32.13
CA LEU A 578 1.19 7.74 32.42
C LEU A 578 0.87 7.74 33.92
N SER A 579 1.87 7.51 34.76
CA SER A 579 1.76 7.60 36.22
C SER A 579 1.32 8.99 36.67
N ASP A 580 1.95 10.04 36.14
CA ASP A 580 1.70 11.40 36.60
C ASP A 580 0.40 11.98 36.02
N GLN A 581 0.22 11.90 34.70
CA GLN A 581 -0.82 12.63 33.96
C GLN A 581 -1.83 11.76 33.21
N GLY A 582 -1.68 10.42 33.23
CA GLY A 582 -2.50 9.51 32.42
C GLY A 582 -4.01 9.64 32.63
N ASP A 583 -4.46 9.85 33.87
CA ASP A 583 -5.90 9.99 34.19
C ASP A 583 -6.51 11.22 33.52
N SER A 584 -5.81 12.36 33.62
CA SER A 584 -6.22 13.58 32.93
C SER A 584 -6.19 13.44 31.41
N LEU A 585 -5.21 12.70 30.87
CA LEU A 585 -5.12 12.43 29.43
C LEU A 585 -6.29 11.57 28.96
N LEU A 586 -6.63 10.48 29.67
CA LEU A 586 -7.76 9.63 29.34
C LEU A 586 -9.09 10.38 29.43
N HIS A 587 -9.31 11.10 30.52
CA HIS A 587 -10.54 11.89 30.72
C HIS A 587 -10.77 12.89 29.59
N ASN A 588 -9.71 13.53 29.11
CA ASN A 588 -9.79 14.54 28.04
C ASN A 588 -9.53 13.96 26.64
N HIS A 589 -9.54 12.64 26.47
CA HIS A 589 -9.30 11.98 25.18
C HIS A 589 -7.97 12.39 24.52
N PHE A 590 -6.94 12.63 25.34
CA PHE A 590 -5.61 13.10 24.92
C PHE A 590 -5.61 14.50 24.26
N LEU A 591 -6.66 15.28 24.50
CA LEU A 591 -6.81 16.65 24.01
C LEU A 591 -6.67 17.68 25.14
N GLY A 592 -6.23 18.88 24.77
CA GLY A 592 -6.14 20.06 25.62
C GLY A 592 -7.23 21.09 25.29
N GLU A 593 -7.03 22.33 25.74
CA GLU A 593 -7.93 23.44 25.45
C GLU A 593 -8.07 23.67 23.94
N GLY A 594 -9.31 23.94 23.49
CA GLY A 594 -9.61 24.13 22.07
C GLY A 594 -9.72 22.84 21.24
N GLY A 595 -9.64 21.66 21.87
CA GLY A 595 -9.82 20.38 21.19
C GLY A 595 -8.60 19.90 20.39
N VAL A 596 -7.41 20.43 20.69
CA VAL A 596 -6.12 20.03 20.11
C VAL A 596 -5.19 19.46 21.19
N PRO A 597 -4.26 18.56 20.86
CA PRO A 597 -3.37 17.94 21.84
C PRO A 597 -2.45 18.99 22.51
N GLY A 598 -2.38 18.94 23.84
CA GLY A 598 -1.40 19.71 24.61
C GLY A 598 0.00 19.12 24.54
N LYS A 599 1.01 19.85 25.05
CA LYS A 599 2.43 19.44 25.00
C LYS A 599 2.69 18.03 25.57
N THR A 600 2.04 17.68 26.68
CA THR A 600 2.19 16.34 27.28
C THR A 600 1.71 15.26 26.33
N SER A 601 0.49 15.40 25.78
CA SER A 601 -0.06 14.41 24.85
C SER A 601 0.77 14.30 23.58
N TYR A 602 1.23 15.43 23.04
CA TYR A 602 2.12 15.46 21.88
C TYR A 602 3.39 14.65 22.11
N ASN A 603 4.10 14.94 23.21
CA ASN A 603 5.34 14.24 23.56
C ASN A 603 5.10 12.74 23.83
N LEU A 604 4.01 12.39 24.49
CA LEU A 604 3.70 10.99 24.82
C LEU A 604 3.44 10.17 23.55
N ILE A 605 2.61 10.68 22.63
CA ILE A 605 2.33 10.03 21.34
C ILE A 605 3.62 9.90 20.52
N LEU A 606 4.43 10.96 20.44
CA LEU A 606 5.71 10.90 19.72
C LEU A 606 6.69 9.90 20.32
N ASN A 607 6.83 9.85 21.64
CA ASN A 607 7.71 8.89 22.29
C ASN A 607 7.32 7.44 21.97
N CYS A 608 6.02 7.14 21.84
CA CYS A 608 5.55 5.83 21.41
C CYS A 608 5.85 5.56 19.93
N ILE A 609 5.63 6.55 19.06
CA ILE A 609 5.97 6.45 17.62
C ILE A 609 7.47 6.20 17.44
N ASP A 610 8.32 7.00 18.11
CA ASP A 610 9.78 6.87 18.05
C ASP A 610 10.24 5.51 18.57
N ALA A 611 9.66 5.02 19.67
CA ALA A 611 9.95 3.69 20.18
C ALA A 611 9.57 2.58 19.19
N MET A 612 8.43 2.72 18.51
CA MET A 612 7.99 1.77 17.50
C MET A 612 8.91 1.78 16.27
N ILE A 613 9.31 2.97 15.79
CA ILE A 613 10.25 3.12 14.68
C ILE A 613 11.62 2.54 15.04
N ASP A 614 12.17 2.88 16.21
CA ASP A 614 13.46 2.35 16.66
C ASP A 614 13.41 0.83 16.85
N SER A 615 12.27 0.28 17.29
CA SER A 615 12.09 -1.18 17.42
C SER A 615 11.99 -1.91 16.09
N ILE A 616 11.43 -1.28 15.05
CA ILE A 616 11.44 -1.84 13.69
C ILE A 616 12.87 -1.75 13.13
N GLY A 617 13.55 -0.63 13.37
CA GLY A 617 14.92 -0.39 12.92
C GLY A 617 15.07 -0.57 11.41
N GLY A 618 16.18 -1.18 10.99
CA GLY A 618 16.41 -1.56 9.58
C GLY A 618 15.75 -2.88 9.16
N ASP A 619 15.11 -3.60 10.09
CA ASP A 619 14.51 -4.92 9.85
C ASP A 619 13.02 -4.80 9.54
N LEU A 620 12.73 -4.23 8.37
CA LEU A 620 11.37 -4.00 7.88
C LEU A 620 10.59 -5.30 7.59
N GLN A 621 11.28 -6.43 7.37
CA GLN A 621 10.68 -7.71 6.96
C GLN A 621 10.68 -8.80 8.04
N GLU A 622 11.14 -8.49 9.25
CA GLU A 622 11.17 -9.43 10.38
C GLU A 622 12.14 -10.60 10.26
N GLU A 623 13.32 -10.34 9.72
CA GLU A 623 14.42 -11.31 9.70
C GLU A 623 15.00 -11.55 11.11
N ASN A 624 14.93 -10.57 12.01
CA ASN A 624 15.33 -10.69 13.41
C ASN A 624 14.12 -10.90 14.33
N LEU A 625 14.07 -12.07 14.97
CA LEU A 625 12.98 -12.49 15.88
C LEU A 625 13.16 -12.05 17.34
N SER A 626 14.25 -11.34 17.68
CA SER A 626 14.50 -10.86 19.05
C SER A 626 14.17 -9.38 19.18
N ARG A 627 12.87 -9.08 19.31
CA ARG A 627 12.36 -7.69 19.30
C ARG A 627 11.86 -7.28 20.68
N PRO A 628 12.29 -6.12 21.24
CA PRO A 628 11.76 -5.61 22.50
C PRO A 628 10.23 -5.47 22.48
N MET A 629 9.66 -5.05 21.35
CA MET A 629 8.21 -4.84 21.19
C MET A 629 7.39 -6.14 21.11
N ASP A 630 8.02 -7.32 21.13
CA ASP A 630 7.33 -8.59 21.40
C ASP A 630 6.96 -8.76 22.89
N PHE A 631 7.36 -7.82 23.74
CA PHE A 631 6.88 -7.73 25.11
C PHE A 631 5.36 -7.51 25.14
N GLY A 632 4.68 -8.10 26.13
CA GLY A 632 3.22 -8.13 26.15
C GLY A 632 2.58 -8.96 25.02
N HIS A 633 3.37 -9.72 24.24
CA HIS A 633 2.91 -10.66 23.21
C HIS A 633 3.32 -12.11 23.48
N THR A 634 3.68 -12.43 24.71
CA THR A 634 4.06 -13.79 25.12
C THR A 634 2.82 -14.62 25.43
N LEU A 635 1.81 -14.01 26.04
CA LEU A 635 0.54 -14.61 26.46
C LEU A 635 -0.64 -13.98 25.70
N SER A 636 -0.58 -12.68 25.40
CA SER A 636 -1.72 -11.93 24.86
C SER A 636 -2.26 -12.50 23.55
N ARG A 637 -1.40 -13.05 22.68
CA ARG A 637 -1.82 -13.70 21.42
C ARG A 637 -2.76 -14.88 21.65
N TRP A 638 -2.57 -15.61 22.74
CA TRP A 638 -3.45 -16.71 23.12
C TRP A 638 -4.73 -16.20 23.76
N LEU A 639 -4.62 -15.22 24.66
CA LEU A 639 -5.76 -14.61 25.35
C LEU A 639 -6.73 -13.92 24.37
N GLU A 640 -6.19 -13.22 23.38
CA GLU A 640 -6.96 -12.52 22.36
C GLU A 640 -7.72 -13.48 21.43
N ARG A 641 -7.20 -14.69 21.23
CA ARG A 641 -7.84 -15.71 20.39
C ARG A 641 -9.06 -16.34 21.06
N ASP A 642 -9.07 -16.41 22.39
CA ASP A 642 -10.15 -17.03 23.13
C ASP A 642 -11.34 -16.07 23.25
N GLU A 643 -12.35 -16.29 22.41
CA GLU A 643 -13.57 -15.49 22.36
C GLU A 643 -14.30 -15.45 23.71
N ALA A 644 -14.05 -16.40 24.63
CA ALA A 644 -14.63 -16.36 25.97
C ALA A 644 -14.17 -15.14 26.79
N PHE A 645 -12.98 -14.60 26.51
CA PHE A 645 -12.43 -13.45 27.24
C PHE A 645 -12.88 -12.10 26.67
N ARG A 646 -13.30 -12.03 25.40
CA ARG A 646 -13.81 -10.80 24.72
C ARG A 646 -12.88 -9.58 24.87
N LEU A 647 -11.57 -9.81 24.83
CA LEU A 647 -10.53 -8.80 24.98
C LEU A 647 -10.24 -8.05 23.68
N MET A 648 -10.06 -6.73 23.73
CA MET A 648 -9.37 -6.00 22.68
C MET A 648 -7.87 -6.27 22.74
N HIS A 649 -7.18 -6.09 21.61
CA HIS A 649 -5.74 -6.29 21.48
C HIS A 649 -4.92 -5.70 22.64
N GLY A 650 -5.05 -4.39 22.88
CA GLY A 650 -4.29 -3.71 23.92
C GLY A 650 -4.72 -4.04 25.35
N GLU A 651 -5.94 -4.57 25.55
CA GLU A 651 -6.36 -5.10 26.86
C GLU A 651 -5.63 -6.41 27.15
N ALA A 652 -5.55 -7.31 26.16
CA ALA A 652 -4.80 -8.55 26.26
C ALA A 652 -3.28 -8.29 26.45
N VAL A 653 -2.72 -7.31 25.72
CA VAL A 653 -1.32 -6.89 25.87
C VAL A 653 -1.06 -6.32 27.27
N GLY A 654 -1.96 -5.48 27.80
CA GLY A 654 -1.83 -4.95 29.16
C GLY A 654 -1.80 -6.07 30.23
N ILE A 655 -2.76 -7.00 30.16
CA ILE A 655 -2.81 -8.16 31.08
C ILE A 655 -1.50 -8.96 31.02
N ASP A 656 -0.97 -9.20 29.81
CA ASP A 656 0.31 -9.88 29.60
C ASP A 656 1.49 -9.09 30.18
N CYS A 657 1.59 -7.79 29.89
CA CYS A 657 2.63 -6.91 30.43
C CYS A 657 2.67 -6.94 31.95
N LEU A 658 1.51 -6.82 32.62
CA LEU A 658 1.44 -6.86 34.08
C LEU A 658 1.91 -8.21 34.63
N PHE A 659 1.41 -9.30 34.08
CA PHE A 659 1.75 -10.64 34.56
C PHE A 659 3.23 -10.98 34.31
N THR A 660 3.77 -10.65 33.14
CA THR A 660 5.18 -10.90 32.82
C THR A 660 6.13 -9.97 33.59
N SER A 661 5.70 -8.76 33.96
CA SER A 661 6.44 -7.92 34.91
C SER A 661 6.48 -8.53 36.32
N LEU A 662 5.40 -9.16 36.79
CA LEU A 662 5.43 -9.91 38.05
C LEU A 662 6.41 -11.10 37.98
N VAL A 663 6.48 -11.79 36.84
CA VAL A 663 7.50 -12.84 36.62
C VAL A 663 8.91 -12.24 36.66
N ALA A 664 9.14 -11.08 36.03
CA ALA A 664 10.41 -10.38 36.07
C ALA A 664 10.84 -9.98 37.50
N GLU A 665 9.90 -9.59 38.36
CA GLU A 665 10.15 -9.33 39.79
C GLU A 665 10.62 -10.60 40.51
N GLN A 666 9.94 -11.74 40.31
CA GLN A 666 10.34 -13.02 40.93
C GLN A 666 11.71 -13.51 40.46
N MET A 667 12.12 -13.09 39.25
CA MET A 667 13.46 -13.32 38.71
C MET A 667 14.51 -12.31 39.19
N GLY A 668 14.12 -11.27 39.93
CA GLY A 668 15.01 -10.22 40.42
C GLY A 668 15.47 -9.22 39.35
N LEU A 669 14.75 -9.14 38.21
CA LEU A 669 15.08 -8.25 37.09
C LEU A 669 14.56 -6.82 37.30
N ILE A 670 13.43 -6.69 38.01
CA ILE A 670 12.85 -5.43 38.46
C ILE A 670 12.51 -5.51 39.94
N SER A 671 12.38 -4.36 40.60
CA SER A 671 12.09 -4.29 42.02
C SER A 671 10.59 -4.34 42.31
N THR A 672 10.22 -4.66 43.55
CA THR A 672 8.82 -4.57 44.01
C THR A 672 8.25 -3.16 43.85
N LYS A 673 9.09 -2.12 43.99
CA LYS A 673 8.67 -0.73 43.76
C LYS A 673 8.27 -0.47 42.30
N ASP A 674 8.93 -1.12 41.36
CA ASP A 674 8.61 -1.00 39.93
C ASP A 674 7.27 -1.65 39.61
N VAL A 675 6.99 -2.82 40.21
CA VAL A 675 5.69 -3.48 40.11
C VAL A 675 4.59 -2.68 40.80
N ASP A 676 4.88 -2.08 41.96
CA ASP A 676 3.92 -1.21 42.67
C ASP A 676 3.57 0.03 41.85
N LEU A 677 4.55 0.64 41.17
CA LEU A 677 4.31 1.73 40.22
C LEU A 677 3.39 1.28 39.08
N LEU A 678 3.66 0.11 38.48
CA LEU A 678 2.85 -0.43 37.40
C LEU A 678 1.41 -0.70 37.85
N PHE A 679 1.21 -1.34 39.01
CA PHE A 679 -0.12 -1.51 39.58
C PHE A 679 -0.82 -0.18 39.85
N GLY A 680 -0.10 0.82 40.37
CA GLY A 680 -0.61 2.17 40.57
C GLY A 680 -1.15 2.80 39.29
N ILE A 681 -0.47 2.60 38.17
CA ILE A 681 -0.95 3.02 36.84
C ILE A 681 -2.23 2.29 36.46
N TYR A 682 -2.29 0.96 36.62
CA TYR A 682 -3.48 0.17 36.26
C TYR A 682 -4.70 0.59 37.08
N THR A 683 -4.53 0.76 38.39
CA THR A 683 -5.58 1.24 39.29
C THR A 683 -6.03 2.65 38.91
N LYS A 684 -5.08 3.58 38.71
CA LYS A 684 -5.38 4.98 38.41
C LYS A 684 -6.10 5.15 37.07
N LEU A 685 -5.70 4.39 36.05
CA LEU A 685 -6.24 4.51 34.69
C LEU A 685 -7.42 3.56 34.44
N GLY A 686 -7.72 2.66 35.39
CA GLY A 686 -8.74 1.62 35.26
C GLY A 686 -8.47 0.70 34.08
N LEU A 687 -7.24 0.20 33.97
CA LEU A 687 -6.84 -0.83 32.99
C LEU A 687 -7.13 -2.23 33.54
N ALA A 688 -7.45 -3.17 32.67
CA ALA A 688 -7.65 -4.56 33.07
C ALA A 688 -6.32 -5.20 33.48
N ALA A 689 -6.21 -5.63 34.74
CA ALA A 689 -5.10 -6.42 35.25
C ALA A 689 -5.32 -7.93 35.07
N ASN A 690 -6.58 -8.35 34.94
CA ASN A 690 -6.97 -9.74 34.70
C ASN A 690 -8.36 -9.78 34.04
N VAL A 691 -8.79 -10.96 33.59
CA VAL A 691 -10.14 -11.21 33.07
C VAL A 691 -10.76 -12.42 33.76
N LYS A 692 -12.07 -12.39 33.99
CA LYS A 692 -12.79 -13.51 34.61
C LYS A 692 -12.62 -14.79 33.78
N GLY A 693 -12.32 -15.90 34.45
CA GLY A 693 -12.03 -17.18 33.82
C GLY A 693 -10.54 -17.43 33.55
N LEU A 694 -9.71 -16.38 33.49
CA LEU A 694 -8.26 -16.52 33.35
C LEU A 694 -7.64 -17.03 34.66
N ASN A 695 -6.85 -18.10 34.54
CA ASN A 695 -6.18 -18.77 35.66
C ASN A 695 -4.75 -19.19 35.28
N LEU A 696 -3.98 -19.66 36.27
CA LEU A 696 -2.57 -20.04 36.07
C LEU A 696 -2.38 -21.14 35.01
N ASP A 697 -3.32 -22.09 34.90
CA ASP A 697 -3.18 -23.17 33.93
C ASP A 697 -3.34 -22.66 32.49
N VAL A 698 -4.23 -21.69 32.26
CA VAL A 698 -4.35 -20.99 30.96
C VAL A 698 -3.04 -20.29 30.60
N TYR A 699 -2.36 -19.64 31.55
CA TYR A 699 -1.04 -19.04 31.30
C TYR A 699 0.02 -20.09 30.95
N LYS A 700 0.04 -21.23 31.65
CA LYS A 700 0.96 -22.34 31.33
C LYS A 700 0.72 -22.85 29.91
N THR A 701 -0.53 -23.07 29.52
CA THR A 701 -0.88 -23.48 28.16
C THR A 701 -0.46 -22.43 27.13
N ALA A 702 -0.68 -21.15 27.37
CA ALA A 702 -0.25 -20.08 26.48
C ALA A 702 1.28 -20.07 26.28
N LEU A 703 2.06 -20.30 27.34
CA LEU A 703 3.53 -20.38 27.29
C LEU A 703 4.04 -21.57 26.45
N GLU A 704 3.37 -22.72 26.53
CA GLU A 704 3.72 -23.88 25.71
C GLU A 704 3.49 -23.59 24.22
N GLN A 705 2.36 -22.97 23.88
CA GLN A 705 1.99 -22.66 22.49
C GLN A 705 2.92 -21.61 21.88
N ILE A 706 3.25 -20.53 22.61
CA ILE A 706 4.16 -19.51 22.10
C ILE A 706 5.59 -20.04 21.94
N SER A 707 6.01 -20.99 22.79
CA SER A 707 7.33 -21.63 22.65
C SER A 707 7.41 -22.45 21.37
N ILE A 708 6.33 -23.13 20.96
CA ILE A 708 6.25 -23.81 19.65
C ILE A 708 6.38 -22.78 18.51
N HIS A 709 5.65 -21.67 18.61
CA HIS A 709 5.70 -20.59 17.62
C HIS A 709 7.09 -19.96 17.48
N ARG A 710 7.88 -19.95 18.57
CA ARG A 710 9.25 -19.43 18.63
C ARG A 710 10.32 -20.54 18.51
N SER A 711 10.03 -21.63 17.81
CA SER A 711 10.97 -22.71 17.48
C SER A 711 11.56 -23.45 18.69
N GLY A 712 10.75 -23.64 19.75
CA GLY A 712 11.10 -24.43 20.92
C GLY A 712 11.78 -23.66 22.06
N SER A 713 11.95 -22.33 21.94
CA SER A 713 12.39 -21.46 23.03
C SER A 713 11.42 -20.30 23.24
N LEU A 714 11.20 -19.91 24.49
CA LEU A 714 10.27 -18.83 24.81
C LEU A 714 10.75 -17.48 24.29
N ARG A 715 12.07 -17.20 24.35
CA ARG A 715 12.70 -15.90 24.02
C ARG A 715 11.87 -14.69 24.44
N ALA A 716 11.28 -14.73 25.64
CA ALA A 716 10.38 -13.67 26.10
C ALA A 716 11.22 -12.44 26.50
N PRO A 717 10.98 -11.26 25.89
CA PRO A 717 11.55 -10.03 26.41
C PRO A 717 10.94 -9.75 27.79
N LEU A 718 11.75 -9.37 28.77
CA LEU A 718 11.31 -8.94 30.10
C LEU A 718 12.02 -7.64 30.48
N PRO A 719 11.36 -6.74 31.23
CA PRO A 719 11.97 -5.49 31.67
C PRO A 719 13.17 -5.74 32.59
N SER A 720 14.29 -5.03 32.36
CA SER A 720 15.51 -5.14 33.19
C SER A 720 16.53 -4.02 32.87
N PRO A 721 16.58 -2.91 33.62
CA PRO A 721 15.50 -2.37 34.47
C PRO A 721 14.34 -1.82 33.62
N LEU A 722 13.36 -1.13 34.22
CA LEU A 722 12.29 -0.46 33.47
C LEU A 722 12.85 0.46 32.36
N GLY A 723 12.23 0.41 31.18
CA GLY A 723 12.68 1.12 29.98
C GLY A 723 13.78 0.39 29.20
N ASN A 724 14.18 -0.81 29.62
CA ASN A 724 15.08 -1.70 28.88
C ASN A 724 14.59 -3.14 28.99
N CYS A 725 15.05 -4.04 28.12
CA CYS A 725 14.69 -5.46 28.22
C CYS A 725 15.87 -6.41 28.04
N ILE A 726 15.68 -7.62 28.56
CA ILE A 726 16.49 -8.81 28.25
C ILE A 726 15.58 -9.93 27.74
N TRP A 727 16.13 -10.89 26.99
CA TRP A 727 15.38 -12.06 26.54
C TRP A 727 15.61 -13.24 27.47
N VAL A 728 14.52 -13.92 27.80
CA VAL A 728 14.51 -15.07 28.71
C VAL A 728 14.00 -16.30 27.95
N GLU A 729 14.80 -17.37 27.97
CA GLU A 729 14.55 -18.59 27.21
C GLU A 729 13.46 -19.49 27.83
N LYS A 730 13.16 -19.34 29.12
CA LYS A 730 12.13 -20.11 29.84
C LYS A 730 11.68 -19.43 31.13
N PHE A 731 10.43 -19.68 31.54
CA PHE A 731 9.94 -19.35 32.88
C PHE A 731 9.93 -20.61 33.77
N GLU A 732 10.51 -20.52 34.96
CA GLU A 732 10.45 -21.63 35.93
C GLU A 732 9.08 -21.64 36.61
N SER A 733 8.52 -22.83 36.84
CA SER A 733 7.19 -23.00 37.46
C SER A 733 7.06 -22.24 38.79
N ARG A 734 8.13 -22.18 39.60
CA ARG A 734 8.14 -21.44 40.86
C ARG A 734 7.91 -19.93 40.67
N HIS A 735 8.48 -19.32 39.62
CA HIS A 735 8.32 -17.90 39.35
C HIS A 735 6.90 -17.60 38.87
N LEU A 736 6.31 -18.49 38.07
CA LEU A 736 4.92 -18.36 37.61
C LEU A 736 3.92 -18.48 38.78
N GLU A 737 4.11 -19.46 39.66
CA GLU A 737 3.25 -19.66 40.84
C GLU A 737 3.36 -18.47 41.81
N GLN A 738 4.57 -17.96 42.05
CA GLN A 738 4.79 -16.78 42.88
C GLN A 738 4.19 -15.51 42.26
N ALA A 739 4.39 -15.29 40.97
CA ALA A 739 3.79 -14.17 40.23
C ALA A 739 2.25 -14.22 40.27
N TRP A 740 1.66 -15.41 40.08
CA TRP A 740 0.23 -15.61 40.18
C TRP A 740 -0.31 -15.33 41.58
N ASN A 741 0.34 -15.84 42.62
CA ASN A 741 -0.06 -15.58 44.00
C ASN A 741 0.03 -14.08 44.33
N ASN A 742 1.06 -13.39 43.84
CA ASN A 742 1.22 -11.93 44.00
C ASN A 742 0.08 -11.17 43.28
N LEU A 743 -0.23 -11.53 42.03
CA LEU A 743 -1.35 -10.97 41.28
C LEU A 743 -2.68 -11.15 42.03
N GLN A 744 -2.98 -12.38 42.48
CA GLN A 744 -4.22 -12.68 43.20
C GLN A 744 -4.33 -11.88 44.50
N ASN A 745 -3.26 -11.80 45.30
CA ASN A 745 -3.25 -11.03 46.55
C ASN A 745 -3.56 -9.54 46.33
N ARG A 746 -3.04 -8.96 45.23
CA ARG A 746 -3.31 -7.57 44.85
C ARG A 746 -4.74 -7.38 44.37
N LEU A 747 -5.27 -8.31 43.58
CA LEU A 747 -6.64 -8.25 43.07
C LEU A 747 -7.72 -8.45 44.15
N THR A 748 -7.40 -9.10 45.29
CA THR A 748 -8.33 -9.20 46.44
C THR A 748 -8.84 -7.84 46.94
N HIS A 749 -8.06 -6.78 46.72
CA HIS A 749 -8.41 -5.42 47.13
C HIS A 749 -8.77 -4.52 45.94
N HIS A 750 -8.72 -5.05 44.71
CA HIS A 750 -8.89 -4.32 43.45
C HIS A 750 -9.72 -5.13 42.44
N HIS A 751 -10.92 -5.57 42.87
CA HIS A 751 -11.81 -6.38 42.02
C HIS A 751 -12.24 -5.64 40.74
N GLU A 752 -12.22 -4.31 40.75
CA GLU A 752 -12.50 -3.45 39.59
C GLU A 752 -11.50 -3.60 38.44
N LEU A 753 -10.32 -4.17 38.68
CA LEU A 753 -9.31 -4.43 37.65
C LEU A 753 -9.47 -5.80 36.99
N ILE A 754 -10.46 -6.59 37.42
CA ILE A 754 -10.84 -7.84 36.77
C ILE A 754 -11.95 -7.51 35.77
N LEU A 755 -11.62 -7.58 34.49
CA LEU A 755 -12.61 -7.43 33.43
C LEU A 755 -13.57 -8.63 33.48
N ASP A 756 -14.87 -8.39 33.59
CA ASP A 756 -15.88 -9.44 33.49
C ASP A 756 -16.47 -9.44 32.07
N PRO A 757 -16.15 -10.45 31.24
CA PRO A 757 -16.67 -10.55 29.87
C PRO A 757 -18.18 -10.49 29.77
N ASP A 758 -18.91 -10.92 30.81
CA ASP A 758 -20.38 -10.90 30.82
C ASP A 758 -20.92 -9.47 31.03
N THR A 759 -20.14 -8.62 31.70
CA THR A 759 -20.47 -7.21 31.97
C THR A 759 -19.93 -6.26 30.91
N ILE A 760 -19.06 -6.76 30.03
CA ILE A 760 -18.72 -6.05 28.80
C ILE A 760 -20.03 -5.92 28.04
N GLU A 761 -20.66 -4.75 28.16
CA GLU A 761 -21.59 -4.26 27.16
C GLU A 761 -20.83 -4.42 25.86
N ASP A 762 -21.25 -5.41 25.07
CA ASP A 762 -20.79 -5.54 23.71
C ASP A 762 -21.13 -4.17 23.10
N GLU A 763 -20.15 -3.28 22.92
CA GLU A 763 -20.34 -2.08 22.11
C GLU A 763 -20.73 -2.49 20.66
N GLN A 764 -20.68 -3.79 20.36
CA GLN A 764 -21.22 -4.49 19.18
C GLN A 764 -22.62 -5.15 19.36
N ARG A 765 -23.19 -5.26 20.57
CA ARG A 765 -24.57 -5.73 20.93
C ARG A 765 -25.42 -4.62 21.57
N LEU A 766 -24.86 -3.44 21.85
CA LEU A 766 -25.67 -2.22 21.93
C LEU A 766 -26.43 -1.96 20.61
N THR A 767 -26.15 -2.74 19.57
CA THR A 767 -26.94 -2.85 18.34
C THR A 767 -27.94 -4.01 18.28
N THR A 768 -28.02 -4.93 19.26
CA THR A 768 -29.00 -6.04 19.24
C THR A 768 -29.46 -6.49 20.63
N LEU A 769 -30.68 -6.04 20.98
CA LEU A 769 -31.64 -6.60 21.96
C LEU A 769 -31.42 -6.26 23.45
N THR A 770 -31.76 -5.02 23.82
CA THR A 770 -32.73 -4.81 24.90
C THR A 770 -34.08 -4.51 24.29
N GLU A 771 -34.85 -5.55 23.98
CA GLU A 771 -36.29 -5.41 23.83
C GLU A 771 -36.88 -5.10 25.20
N GLN A 772 -37.18 -3.83 25.44
CA GLN A 772 -38.53 -3.45 25.77
C GLN A 772 -38.72 -1.96 25.43
N SER A 773 -39.65 -1.72 24.51
CA SER A 773 -40.29 -0.45 24.16
C SER A 773 -39.59 0.49 23.15
N LYS A 774 -39.71 0.05 21.88
CA LYS A 774 -39.90 0.83 20.64
C LYS A 774 -38.63 1.38 19.95
N PRO A 775 -38.48 1.16 18.62
CA PRO A 775 -37.55 1.95 17.83
C PRO A 775 -38.04 3.38 17.82
N GLN A 776 -37.43 4.20 18.67
CA GLN A 776 -37.23 5.61 18.40
C GLN A 776 -35.71 5.81 18.36
N THR A 777 -35.08 5.36 17.26
CA THR A 777 -34.05 6.23 16.70
C THR A 777 -34.79 7.53 16.36
N GLN A 778 -34.55 8.58 17.14
CA GLN A 778 -34.46 9.89 16.53
C GLN A 778 -33.24 9.82 15.59
N GLU A 779 -33.40 9.13 14.46
CA GLU A 779 -32.68 9.50 13.25
C GLU A 779 -32.92 11.00 13.15
N GLN A 780 -31.85 11.79 13.24
CA GLN A 780 -31.90 13.20 12.92
C GLN A 780 -32.17 13.30 11.42
N TYR A 781 -33.42 13.05 11.03
CA TYR A 781 -33.92 13.50 9.75
C TYR A 781 -33.83 15.00 9.74
N SER A 782 -33.57 15.52 8.56
CA SER A 782 -34.11 16.81 8.20
C SER A 782 -35.55 16.91 8.72
N SER A 783 -35.91 18.03 9.36
CA SER A 783 -37.31 18.31 9.73
C SER A 783 -38.24 18.44 8.52
N HIS A 784 -37.72 18.27 7.31
CA HIS A 784 -38.44 18.37 6.04
C HIS A 784 -38.97 17.00 5.63
N LYS A 785 -40.30 16.88 5.53
CA LYS A 785 -40.95 15.72 4.95
C LYS A 785 -40.68 15.68 3.45
N LEU A 786 -40.31 14.50 2.94
CA LEU A 786 -40.15 14.31 1.50
C LEU A 786 -41.52 14.22 0.83
N ARG A 787 -41.78 15.08 -0.15
CA ARG A 787 -43.07 15.20 -0.83
C ARG A 787 -43.10 14.33 -2.07
N TRP A 788 -43.87 13.25 -2.03
CA TRP A 788 -43.95 12.25 -3.09
C TRP A 788 -44.99 12.60 -4.15
N GLY A 789 -44.58 12.49 -5.40
CA GLY A 789 -45.43 12.47 -6.58
C GLY A 789 -45.62 11.03 -7.09
N PHE A 790 -46.85 10.58 -7.29
CA PHE A 790 -47.13 9.24 -7.80
C PHE A 790 -47.54 9.29 -9.27
N ILE A 791 -46.75 8.66 -10.15
CA ILE A 791 -47.13 8.40 -11.54
C ILE A 791 -47.66 6.97 -11.63
N GLY A 792 -48.97 6.84 -11.83
CA GLY A 792 -49.65 5.55 -11.87
C GLY A 792 -50.39 5.23 -10.56
N CYS A 793 -51.58 4.64 -10.69
CA CYS A 793 -52.50 4.34 -9.59
C CYS A 793 -52.82 2.84 -9.51
N GLY A 794 -51.84 1.99 -9.82
CA GLY A 794 -51.97 0.53 -9.87
C GLY A 794 -52.03 -0.13 -8.48
N ARG A 795 -52.06 -1.47 -8.45
CA ARG A 795 -52.11 -2.25 -7.19
C ARG A 795 -50.89 -1.97 -6.31
N ILE A 796 -49.68 -2.06 -6.85
CA ILE A 796 -48.45 -1.78 -6.08
C ILE A 796 -48.39 -0.34 -5.59
N ALA A 797 -48.85 0.62 -6.41
CA ALA A 797 -48.99 2.02 -5.99
C ALA A 797 -49.92 2.21 -4.79
N ASN A 798 -51.00 1.43 -4.70
CA ASN A 798 -51.89 1.46 -3.54
C ASN A 798 -51.20 0.94 -2.26
N ASP A 799 -50.32 -0.06 -2.39
CA ASP A 799 -49.58 -0.61 -1.26
C ASP A 799 -48.46 0.34 -0.83
N PHE A 800 -47.69 0.87 -1.78
CA PHE A 800 -46.66 1.88 -1.51
C PHE A 800 -47.26 3.17 -0.91
N ALA A 801 -48.44 3.61 -1.36
CA ALA A 801 -49.12 4.78 -0.79
C ALA A 801 -49.52 4.58 0.70
N LYS A 802 -49.92 3.37 1.11
CA LYS A 802 -50.19 3.09 2.54
C LYS A 802 -48.93 3.23 3.37
N VAL A 803 -47.80 2.77 2.82
CA VAL A 803 -46.50 2.89 3.46
C VAL A 803 -46.05 4.35 3.57
N VAL A 804 -46.12 5.12 2.48
CA VAL A 804 -45.74 6.54 2.50
C VAL A 804 -46.62 7.34 3.49
N ASN A 805 -47.93 7.07 3.55
CA ASN A 805 -48.83 7.69 4.53
C ASN A 805 -48.55 7.28 5.98
N TYR A 806 -47.86 6.16 6.21
CA TYR A 806 -47.46 5.71 7.54
C TYR A 806 -46.15 6.37 8.01
N LEU A 807 -45.34 6.91 7.09
CA LEU A 807 -44.05 7.53 7.40
C LEU A 807 -44.22 8.97 7.89
N ASP A 808 -43.69 9.28 9.07
CA ASP A 808 -43.64 10.66 9.57
C ASP A 808 -42.72 11.57 8.74
N SER A 809 -41.74 10.97 8.05
CA SER A 809 -40.73 11.67 7.23
C SER A 809 -41.16 11.91 5.78
N ALA A 810 -42.36 11.47 5.38
CA ALA A 810 -42.82 11.57 4.00
C ALA A 810 -44.30 11.95 3.93
N GLU A 811 -44.72 12.47 2.78
CA GLU A 811 -46.13 12.66 2.48
C GLU A 811 -46.39 12.49 0.98
N ILE A 812 -47.60 12.06 0.62
CA ILE A 812 -48.03 12.03 -0.78
C ILE A 812 -48.58 13.41 -1.12
N HIS A 813 -47.83 14.16 -1.91
CA HIS A 813 -48.19 15.53 -2.27
C HIS A 813 -49.05 15.60 -3.53
N ALA A 814 -48.76 14.77 -4.53
CA ALA A 814 -49.49 14.76 -5.78
C ALA A 814 -49.59 13.36 -6.38
N VAL A 815 -50.69 13.09 -7.08
CA VAL A 815 -50.87 11.85 -7.87
C VAL A 815 -51.29 12.17 -9.30
N ALA A 816 -50.85 11.37 -10.25
CA ALA A 816 -51.20 11.55 -11.66
C ALA A 816 -51.53 10.23 -12.35
N SER A 817 -52.51 10.31 -13.24
CA SER A 817 -52.91 9.24 -14.15
C SER A 817 -53.34 9.85 -15.48
N ARG A 818 -53.26 9.07 -16.57
CA ARG A 818 -53.83 9.47 -17.88
C ARG A 818 -55.36 9.68 -17.83
N ASN A 819 -56.01 9.22 -16.78
CA ASN A 819 -57.42 9.45 -16.51
C ASN A 819 -57.56 10.22 -15.19
N LEU A 820 -58.03 11.45 -15.27
CA LEU A 820 -58.16 12.34 -14.12
C LEU A 820 -59.07 11.76 -13.04
N ASP A 821 -60.15 11.07 -13.40
CA ASP A 821 -61.07 10.47 -12.42
C ASP A 821 -60.39 9.34 -11.65
N LYS A 822 -59.51 8.56 -12.30
CA LYS A 822 -58.68 7.55 -11.60
C LYS A 822 -57.66 8.19 -10.67
N ALA A 823 -57.01 9.28 -11.09
CA ALA A 823 -56.09 10.01 -10.23
C ALA A 823 -56.80 10.59 -9.01
N ARG A 824 -57.98 11.20 -9.20
CA ARG A 824 -58.83 11.74 -8.13
C ARG A 824 -59.30 10.65 -7.17
N ALA A 825 -59.80 9.52 -7.69
CA ALA A 825 -60.22 8.41 -6.83
C ALA A 825 -59.07 7.86 -5.97
N PHE A 826 -57.84 7.82 -6.51
CA PHE A 826 -56.66 7.45 -5.74
C PHE A 826 -56.31 8.54 -4.70
N ALA A 827 -56.34 9.82 -5.10
CA ALA A 827 -56.07 10.95 -4.23
C ALA A 827 -57.04 10.99 -3.03
N ASP A 828 -58.34 10.88 -3.28
CA ASP A 828 -59.40 10.86 -2.28
C ASP A 828 -59.21 9.72 -1.27
N LYS A 829 -58.78 8.54 -1.75
CA LYS A 829 -58.53 7.36 -0.91
C LYS A 829 -57.40 7.58 0.11
N TYR A 830 -56.38 8.36 -0.26
CA TYR A 830 -55.18 8.58 0.55
C TYR A 830 -55.09 9.99 1.16
N GLY A 831 -56.10 10.83 0.95
CA GLY A 831 -56.15 12.19 1.49
C GLY A 831 -55.23 13.20 0.79
N VAL A 832 -54.96 13.00 -0.51
CA VAL A 832 -54.08 13.85 -1.31
C VAL A 832 -54.90 14.95 -1.99
N GLU A 833 -54.51 16.21 -1.84
CA GLU A 833 -55.26 17.34 -2.43
C GLU A 833 -55.09 17.46 -3.95
N LYS A 834 -53.87 17.18 -4.45
CA LYS A 834 -53.51 17.41 -5.85
C LYS A 834 -53.59 16.12 -6.68
N ALA A 835 -54.46 16.13 -7.69
CA ALA A 835 -54.62 15.06 -8.66
C ALA A 835 -54.56 15.62 -10.09
N TYR A 836 -53.67 15.05 -10.91
CA TYR A 836 -53.42 15.50 -12.28
C TYR A 836 -53.89 14.48 -13.33
N GLY A 837 -54.44 14.99 -14.44
CA GLY A 837 -54.93 14.19 -15.57
C GLY A 837 -53.83 13.82 -16.58
N ASN A 838 -52.61 14.32 -16.37
CA ASN A 838 -51.43 14.00 -17.15
C ASN A 838 -50.18 14.05 -16.26
N TYR A 839 -49.12 13.37 -16.69
CA TYR A 839 -47.89 13.23 -15.90
C TYR A 839 -47.00 14.47 -15.92
N ALA A 840 -47.09 15.29 -16.97
CA ALA A 840 -46.29 16.51 -17.10
C ALA A 840 -46.66 17.55 -16.04
N GLU A 841 -47.94 17.69 -15.70
CA GLU A 841 -48.39 18.57 -14.62
C GLU A 841 -47.80 18.16 -13.26
N LEU A 842 -47.75 16.86 -12.95
CA LEU A 842 -47.20 16.38 -11.68
C LEU A 842 -45.70 16.66 -11.55
N VAL A 843 -44.91 16.35 -12.58
CA VAL A 843 -43.46 16.55 -12.48
C VAL A 843 -43.07 18.03 -12.48
N ASN A 844 -43.92 18.91 -13.02
CA ASN A 844 -43.72 20.35 -13.00
C ASN A 844 -44.23 21.02 -11.71
N ASP A 845 -44.90 20.28 -10.82
CA ASP A 845 -45.28 20.80 -9.50
C ASP A 845 -44.02 21.08 -8.68
N PRO A 846 -43.76 22.34 -8.28
CA PRO A 846 -42.52 22.71 -7.58
C PRO A 846 -42.41 22.07 -6.20
N ASP A 847 -43.53 21.60 -5.65
CA ASP A 847 -43.60 21.01 -4.32
C ASP A 847 -43.51 19.48 -4.32
N VAL A 848 -43.29 18.84 -5.48
CA VAL A 848 -42.90 17.42 -5.54
C VAL A 848 -41.37 17.33 -5.42
N ASP A 849 -40.86 16.49 -4.52
CA ASP A 849 -39.42 16.27 -4.35
C ASP A 849 -38.95 14.98 -5.05
N VAL A 850 -39.76 13.93 -4.93
CA VAL A 850 -39.48 12.59 -5.48
C VAL A 850 -40.70 12.06 -6.22
N VAL A 851 -40.48 11.34 -7.31
CA VAL A 851 -41.53 10.73 -8.12
C VAL A 851 -41.40 9.21 -8.04
N TYR A 852 -42.48 8.56 -7.62
CA TYR A 852 -42.64 7.12 -7.73
C TYR A 852 -43.32 6.76 -9.05
N VAL A 853 -42.58 6.10 -9.93
CA VAL A 853 -43.04 5.65 -11.25
C VAL A 853 -43.56 4.22 -11.12
N ALA A 854 -44.87 4.09 -10.96
CA ALA A 854 -45.59 2.82 -10.78
C ALA A 854 -46.47 2.49 -12.00
N THR A 855 -45.94 2.77 -13.19
CA THR A 855 -46.61 2.47 -14.46
C THR A 855 -46.21 1.08 -14.97
N ILE A 856 -46.69 0.71 -16.16
CA ILE A 856 -46.24 -0.52 -16.80
C ILE A 856 -44.77 -0.40 -17.26
N PRO A 857 -43.99 -1.50 -17.29
CA PRO A 857 -42.56 -1.47 -17.57
C PRO A 857 -42.16 -0.82 -18.91
N GLU A 858 -43.01 -0.91 -19.93
CA GLU A 858 -42.78 -0.29 -21.26
C GLU A 858 -42.65 1.24 -21.19
N LEU A 859 -43.17 1.86 -20.12
CA LEU A 859 -43.18 3.30 -19.93
C LEU A 859 -42.16 3.78 -18.88
N HIS A 860 -41.42 2.87 -18.23
CA HIS A 860 -40.48 3.23 -17.16
C HIS A 860 -39.44 4.25 -17.63
N TRP A 861 -38.81 4.02 -18.79
CA TRP A 861 -37.87 4.99 -19.36
C TRP A 861 -38.50 6.37 -19.58
N GLN A 862 -39.66 6.42 -20.25
CA GLN A 862 -40.30 7.68 -20.64
C GLN A 862 -40.71 8.50 -19.40
N HIS A 863 -41.28 7.85 -18.38
CA HIS A 863 -41.72 8.54 -17.17
C HIS A 863 -40.55 8.90 -16.24
N THR A 864 -39.52 8.06 -16.17
CA THR A 864 -38.29 8.37 -15.43
C THR A 864 -37.56 9.55 -16.06
N GLN A 865 -37.44 9.55 -17.39
CA GLN A 865 -36.88 10.68 -18.14
C GLN A 865 -37.68 11.96 -17.91
N LEU A 866 -39.01 11.87 -17.91
CA LEU A 866 -39.90 13.01 -17.65
C LEU A 866 -39.65 13.61 -16.25
N ALA A 867 -39.57 12.77 -15.22
CA ALA A 867 -39.34 13.21 -13.84
C ALA A 867 -37.92 13.78 -13.63
N LEU A 868 -36.88 13.10 -14.11
CA LEU A 868 -35.49 13.57 -13.99
C LEU A 868 -35.26 14.90 -14.73
N ASN A 869 -35.85 15.07 -15.91
CA ASN A 869 -35.75 16.34 -16.65
C ASN A 869 -36.47 17.50 -15.97
N ALA A 870 -37.49 17.21 -15.16
CA ALA A 870 -38.16 18.19 -14.31
C ALA A 870 -37.47 18.38 -12.95
N ASN A 871 -36.24 17.88 -12.80
CA ASN A 871 -35.42 17.95 -11.59
C ASN A 871 -36.03 17.26 -10.37
N LYS A 872 -36.66 16.10 -10.56
CA LYS A 872 -37.23 15.29 -9.46
C LYS A 872 -36.39 14.04 -9.22
N HIS A 873 -36.24 13.64 -7.96
CA HIS A 873 -35.73 12.31 -7.62
C HIS A 873 -36.69 11.23 -8.10
N VAL A 874 -36.23 10.01 -8.36
CA VAL A 874 -37.09 8.95 -8.92
C VAL A 874 -36.91 7.60 -8.23
N LEU A 875 -38.02 6.99 -7.85
CA LEU A 875 -38.14 5.55 -7.57
C LEU A 875 -38.94 4.93 -8.71
N VAL A 876 -38.38 3.96 -9.43
CA VAL A 876 -39.00 3.33 -10.60
C VAL A 876 -39.34 1.90 -10.27
N GLU A 877 -40.60 1.48 -10.39
CA GLU A 877 -40.97 0.08 -10.17
C GLU A 877 -40.11 -0.91 -10.98
N LYS A 878 -40.00 -2.15 -10.48
CA LYS A 878 -39.29 -3.22 -11.21
C LYS A 878 -40.06 -3.68 -12.46
N PRO A 879 -39.35 -4.15 -13.50
CA PRO A 879 -37.91 -4.00 -13.70
C PRO A 879 -37.57 -2.54 -14.06
N LEU A 880 -36.34 -2.11 -13.79
CA LEU A 880 -35.89 -0.74 -14.08
C LEU A 880 -36.19 -0.30 -15.53
N ALA A 881 -35.98 -1.21 -16.48
CA ALA A 881 -36.38 -1.08 -17.87
C ALA A 881 -36.46 -2.46 -18.55
N LEU A 882 -37.13 -2.54 -19.70
CA LEU A 882 -37.20 -3.77 -20.50
C LEU A 882 -35.97 -4.00 -21.40
N THR A 883 -35.10 -3.00 -21.54
CA THR A 883 -33.88 -3.09 -22.36
C THR A 883 -32.67 -2.59 -21.56
N VAL A 884 -31.50 -3.16 -21.87
CA VAL A 884 -30.23 -2.71 -21.28
C VAL A 884 -29.95 -1.26 -21.66
N GLU A 885 -30.27 -0.89 -22.91
CA GLU A 885 -30.08 0.45 -23.45
C GLU A 885 -30.89 1.48 -22.66
N ASP A 886 -32.16 1.21 -22.37
CA ASP A 886 -33.00 2.15 -21.61
C ASP A 886 -32.57 2.23 -20.15
N ALA A 887 -32.17 1.11 -19.52
CA ALA A 887 -31.61 1.12 -18.17
C ALA A 887 -30.33 1.97 -18.07
N ILE A 888 -29.44 1.87 -19.07
CA ILE A 888 -28.24 2.71 -19.17
C ILE A 888 -28.62 4.19 -19.35
N LYS A 889 -29.64 4.50 -20.17
CA LYS A 889 -30.12 5.88 -20.33
C LYS A 889 -30.67 6.44 -19.02
N ILE A 890 -31.43 5.66 -18.24
CA ILE A 890 -31.91 6.06 -16.90
C ILE A 890 -30.73 6.43 -16.02
N LYS A 891 -29.75 5.51 -15.89
CA LYS A 891 -28.56 5.73 -15.07
C LYS A 891 -27.79 6.99 -15.49
N ASN A 892 -27.51 7.13 -16.79
CA ASN A 892 -26.75 8.27 -17.31
C ASN A 892 -27.48 9.59 -17.07
N LEU A 893 -28.81 9.62 -17.29
CA LEU A 893 -29.59 10.83 -17.08
C LEU A 893 -29.67 11.21 -15.59
N ALA A 894 -29.84 10.24 -14.68
CA ALA A 894 -29.83 10.50 -13.24
C ALA A 894 -28.48 11.08 -12.78
N GLN A 895 -27.37 10.52 -13.29
CA GLN A 895 -26.03 11.03 -13.04
C GLN A 895 -25.80 12.42 -13.64
N GLU A 896 -26.24 12.67 -14.87
CA GLU A 896 -26.16 13.98 -15.53
C GLU A 896 -26.91 15.06 -14.72
N LYS A 897 -28.10 14.72 -14.22
CA LYS A 897 -28.94 15.63 -13.44
C LYS A 897 -28.54 15.73 -11.97
N GLN A 898 -27.64 14.87 -11.49
CA GLN A 898 -27.26 14.76 -10.07
C GLN A 898 -28.49 14.51 -9.17
N LEU A 899 -29.38 13.63 -9.61
CA LEU A 899 -30.61 13.26 -8.89
C LEU A 899 -30.58 11.79 -8.50
N PHE A 900 -31.07 11.51 -7.29
CA PHE A 900 -31.37 10.15 -6.86
C PHE A 900 -32.28 9.41 -7.84
N CYS A 901 -31.86 8.21 -8.25
CA CYS A 901 -32.68 7.27 -9.01
C CYS A 901 -32.45 5.83 -8.50
N MET A 902 -33.53 5.07 -8.31
CA MET A 902 -33.48 3.69 -7.81
C MET A 902 -34.56 2.82 -8.46
N GLU A 903 -34.25 1.54 -8.68
CA GLU A 903 -35.24 0.51 -9.04
C GLU A 903 -36.02 0.06 -7.78
N GLY A 904 -37.33 -0.13 -7.92
CA GLY A 904 -38.26 -0.59 -6.90
C GLY A 904 -38.14 -2.09 -6.69
N LEU A 905 -37.00 -2.52 -6.15
CA LEU A 905 -36.69 -3.90 -5.83
C LEU A 905 -36.57 -4.11 -4.31
N TRP A 906 -37.72 -3.96 -3.65
CA TRP A 906 -37.91 -4.03 -2.19
C TRP A 906 -37.20 -5.18 -1.47
N MET A 907 -37.04 -6.35 -2.09
CA MET A 907 -36.37 -7.54 -1.54
C MET A 907 -35.02 -7.18 -0.90
N ARG A 908 -34.26 -6.27 -1.52
CA ARG A 908 -32.92 -5.86 -1.06
C ARG A 908 -32.91 -5.19 0.31
N PHE A 909 -34.04 -4.67 0.77
CA PHE A 909 -34.14 -3.82 1.96
C PHE A 909 -34.80 -4.51 3.15
N PHE A 910 -35.27 -5.75 3.00
CA PHE A 910 -35.77 -6.50 4.14
C PHE A 910 -34.63 -6.78 5.14
N PRO A 911 -34.85 -6.62 6.46
CA PRO A 911 -33.87 -6.93 7.49
C PRO A 911 -33.30 -8.36 7.39
N VAL A 912 -34.10 -9.31 6.87
CA VAL A 912 -33.66 -10.68 6.59
C VAL A 912 -32.48 -10.70 5.62
N MET A 913 -32.52 -9.88 4.57
CA MET A 913 -31.47 -9.84 3.55
C MET A 913 -30.23 -9.14 4.05
N GLU A 914 -30.37 -8.10 4.87
CA GLU A 914 -29.25 -7.49 5.60
C GLU A 914 -28.59 -8.47 6.56
N TYR A 915 -29.39 -9.24 7.32
CA TYR A 915 -28.88 -10.28 8.20
C TYR A 915 -28.19 -11.41 7.42
N CYS A 916 -28.77 -11.84 6.30
CA CYS A 916 -28.15 -12.81 5.39
C CYS A 916 -26.77 -12.34 4.94
N LYS A 917 -26.64 -11.09 4.47
CA LYS A 917 -25.35 -10.48 4.10
C LYS A 917 -24.38 -10.44 5.27
N SER A 918 -24.86 -10.05 6.46
CA SER A 918 -24.04 -10.01 7.67
C SER A 918 -23.46 -11.37 8.03
N LEU A 919 -24.27 -12.43 7.99
CA LEU A 919 -23.83 -13.81 8.27
C LEU A 919 -22.77 -14.29 7.27
N ILE A 920 -22.94 -13.95 5.98
CA ILE A 920 -21.96 -14.25 4.94
C ILE A 920 -20.66 -13.48 5.19
N GLY A 921 -20.74 -12.18 5.48
CA GLY A 921 -19.58 -11.33 5.77
C GLY A 921 -18.79 -11.78 6.99
N GLN A 922 -19.48 -12.29 8.02
CA GLN A 922 -18.90 -12.89 9.23
C GLN A 922 -18.30 -14.29 9.00
N GLY A 923 -18.48 -14.89 7.82
CA GLY A 923 -17.98 -16.24 7.53
C GLY A 923 -18.74 -17.36 8.23
N VAL A 924 -19.99 -17.13 8.67
CA VAL A 924 -20.77 -18.10 9.46
C VAL A 924 -20.99 -19.43 8.75
N ILE A 925 -21.05 -19.43 7.41
CA ILE A 925 -21.18 -20.63 6.58
C ILE A 925 -19.91 -20.96 5.79
N GLY A 926 -18.79 -20.30 6.10
CA GLY A 926 -17.54 -20.45 5.38
C GLY A 926 -17.57 -19.83 3.98
N ARG A 927 -16.73 -20.37 3.07
CA ARG A 927 -16.63 -19.89 1.68
C ARG A 927 -17.83 -20.38 0.87
N ILE A 928 -18.51 -19.48 0.16
CA ILE A 928 -19.65 -19.83 -0.69
C ILE A 928 -19.20 -20.76 -1.83
N CYS A 929 -19.92 -21.86 -2.02
CA CYS A 929 -19.68 -22.85 -3.07
C CYS A 929 -20.84 -22.92 -4.08
N GLN A 930 -22.08 -22.77 -3.62
CA GLN A 930 -23.26 -22.83 -4.48
C GLN A 930 -24.35 -21.86 -4.00
N LEU A 931 -25.07 -21.26 -4.94
CA LEU A 931 -26.30 -20.51 -4.69
C LEU A 931 -27.45 -21.11 -5.50
N ARG A 932 -28.64 -21.18 -4.91
CA ARG A 932 -29.89 -21.53 -5.59
C ARG A 932 -30.93 -20.48 -5.27
N ALA A 933 -31.57 -19.90 -6.28
CA ALA A 933 -32.62 -18.92 -6.09
C ALA A 933 -33.76 -19.18 -7.07
N ASP A 934 -34.98 -19.22 -6.55
CA ASP A 934 -36.18 -19.45 -7.35
C ASP A 934 -37.24 -18.40 -7.06
N LEU A 935 -37.91 -17.91 -8.10
CA LEU A 935 -39.21 -17.27 -7.98
C LEU A 935 -40.11 -17.76 -9.11
N SER A 936 -40.87 -18.81 -8.81
CA SER A 936 -41.78 -19.44 -9.76
C SER A 936 -43.18 -19.51 -9.16
N PHE A 937 -44.18 -18.99 -9.88
CA PHE A 937 -45.59 -19.06 -9.47
C PHE A 937 -46.48 -19.26 -10.69
N ASP A 938 -47.67 -19.83 -10.50
CA ASP A 938 -48.59 -20.05 -11.62
C ASP A 938 -49.42 -18.79 -11.91
N LEU A 939 -48.94 -17.92 -12.81
CA LEU A 939 -49.61 -16.68 -13.20
C LEU A 939 -51.04 -16.91 -13.72
N ARG A 940 -51.32 -18.10 -14.27
CA ARG A 940 -52.66 -18.46 -14.76
C ARG A 940 -53.67 -18.59 -13.63
N LYS A 941 -53.20 -18.98 -12.43
CA LYS A 941 -54.03 -19.05 -11.22
C LYS A 941 -54.10 -17.71 -10.50
N ASP A 942 -53.02 -16.95 -10.51
CA ASP A 942 -52.93 -15.66 -9.82
C ASP A 942 -53.71 -14.56 -10.56
N GLU A 943 -53.37 -14.28 -11.82
CA GLU A 943 -53.97 -13.19 -12.60
C GLU A 943 -54.73 -13.65 -13.85
N GLY A 944 -54.54 -14.90 -14.29
CA GLY A 944 -55.22 -15.46 -15.46
C GLY A 944 -54.46 -15.32 -16.78
N MET A 945 -55.05 -15.88 -17.84
CA MET A 945 -54.45 -15.93 -19.18
C MET A 945 -54.36 -14.57 -19.87
N ASP A 946 -55.23 -13.62 -19.48
CA ASP A 946 -55.28 -12.27 -20.06
C ASP A 946 -54.34 -11.27 -19.34
N SER A 947 -53.51 -11.75 -18.40
CA SER A 947 -52.60 -10.87 -17.64
C SER A 947 -51.62 -10.15 -18.60
N PRO A 948 -51.41 -8.83 -18.44
CA PRO A 948 -50.42 -8.11 -19.23
C PRO A 948 -48.98 -8.56 -18.94
N LYS A 949 -48.73 -9.26 -17.82
CA LYS A 949 -47.40 -9.79 -17.47
C LYS A 949 -46.86 -10.79 -18.49
N TRP A 950 -47.73 -11.46 -19.24
CA TRP A 950 -47.30 -12.32 -20.36
C TRP A 950 -46.55 -11.56 -21.46
N LYS A 951 -46.77 -10.24 -21.60
CA LYS A 951 -46.01 -9.37 -22.53
C LYS A 951 -44.65 -8.94 -22.01
N VAL A 952 -44.47 -8.97 -20.69
CA VAL A 952 -43.23 -8.57 -20.02
C VAL A 952 -42.23 -9.72 -20.01
N GLY A 953 -42.74 -10.97 -19.95
CA GLY A 953 -41.93 -12.17 -19.77
C GLY A 953 -41.71 -12.50 -18.30
N ALA A 954 -41.69 -13.79 -17.98
CA ALA A 954 -41.51 -14.29 -16.61
C ALA A 954 -40.16 -13.88 -16.03
N GLY A 955 -39.13 -13.72 -16.86
CA GLY A 955 -37.81 -13.29 -16.42
C GLY A 955 -37.81 -11.85 -15.92
N MET A 956 -38.46 -10.94 -16.65
CA MET A 956 -38.52 -9.53 -16.27
C MET A 956 -39.52 -9.25 -15.15
N ASP A 957 -40.57 -10.08 -15.00
CA ASP A 957 -41.51 -9.96 -13.90
C ASP A 957 -41.02 -10.66 -12.62
N ALA A 958 -40.75 -11.95 -12.69
CA ALA A 958 -40.36 -12.78 -11.55
C ALA A 958 -38.84 -12.97 -11.45
N GLY A 959 -38.18 -13.30 -12.57
CA GLY A 959 -36.75 -13.64 -12.62
C GLY A 959 -35.80 -12.53 -12.14
N VAL A 960 -36.23 -11.27 -12.16
CA VAL A 960 -35.46 -10.14 -11.62
C VAL A 960 -35.09 -10.36 -10.16
N TYR A 961 -35.96 -10.94 -9.33
CA TYR A 961 -35.66 -11.21 -7.92
C TYR A 961 -34.54 -12.22 -7.70
N PRO A 962 -34.63 -13.47 -8.18
CA PRO A 962 -33.59 -14.47 -7.94
C PRO A 962 -32.29 -14.12 -8.67
N VAL A 963 -32.32 -13.41 -9.82
CA VAL A 963 -31.12 -12.89 -10.47
C VAL A 963 -30.46 -11.80 -9.61
N HIS A 964 -31.24 -10.87 -9.07
CA HIS A 964 -30.70 -9.89 -8.12
C HIS A 964 -30.18 -10.55 -6.85
N ALA A 965 -30.80 -11.61 -6.33
CA ALA A 965 -30.28 -12.35 -5.18
C ALA A 965 -28.90 -12.96 -5.49
N ALA A 966 -28.71 -13.53 -6.67
CA ALA A 966 -27.40 -14.03 -7.11
C ALA A 966 -26.36 -12.91 -7.21
N ILE A 967 -26.69 -11.78 -7.82
CA ILE A 967 -25.80 -10.61 -7.93
C ILE A 967 -25.45 -10.05 -6.55
N MET A 968 -26.42 -10.03 -5.62
CA MET A 968 -26.24 -9.54 -4.26
C MET A 968 -25.20 -10.35 -3.48
N VAL A 969 -25.19 -11.68 -3.69
CA VAL A 969 -24.39 -12.62 -2.90
C VAL A 969 -23.03 -12.92 -3.57
N LEU A 970 -23.00 -12.98 -4.91
CA LEU A 970 -21.84 -13.43 -5.68
C LEU A 970 -21.18 -12.30 -6.48
N GLY A 971 -21.76 -11.10 -6.48
CA GLY A 971 -21.30 -9.96 -7.27
C GLY A 971 -21.70 -10.03 -8.74
N ARG A 972 -21.11 -9.16 -9.57
CA ARG A 972 -21.44 -9.03 -11.01
C ARG A 972 -20.53 -9.85 -11.94
N GLY A 973 -19.47 -10.47 -11.39
CA GLY A 973 -18.41 -11.14 -12.14
C GLY A 973 -18.77 -12.56 -12.57
N THR A 974 -19.72 -12.70 -13.50
CA THR A 974 -20.05 -14.01 -14.09
C THR A 974 -19.10 -14.35 -15.24
N SER A 975 -18.58 -15.58 -15.26
CA SER A 975 -17.79 -16.13 -16.37
C SER A 975 -18.36 -17.51 -16.70
N ASP A 976 -18.99 -17.64 -17.87
CA ASP A 976 -19.74 -18.81 -18.34
C ASP A 976 -21.18 -18.89 -17.80
N LEU A 977 -22.13 -18.58 -18.68
CA LEU A 977 -23.57 -18.66 -18.46
C LEU A 977 -24.16 -19.74 -19.38
N GLU A 978 -24.92 -20.66 -18.79
CA GLU A 978 -25.78 -21.58 -19.52
C GLU A 978 -27.25 -21.26 -19.26
N PHE A 979 -28.06 -21.38 -20.30
CA PHE A 979 -29.46 -20.98 -20.28
C PHE A 979 -30.37 -22.15 -20.65
N SER A 980 -31.55 -22.18 -20.05
CA SER A 980 -32.65 -23.09 -20.41
C SER A 980 -33.98 -22.40 -20.12
N GLY A 981 -35.05 -22.79 -20.82
CA GLY A 981 -36.37 -22.23 -20.58
C GLY A 981 -37.36 -22.54 -21.69
N VAL A 982 -38.55 -21.93 -21.57
CA VAL A 982 -39.71 -22.17 -22.44
C VAL A 982 -40.42 -20.83 -22.68
N LEU A 983 -40.91 -20.61 -23.90
CA LEU A 983 -41.72 -19.43 -24.25
C LEU A 983 -43.18 -19.61 -23.83
N ASP A 984 -43.92 -18.51 -23.76
CA ASP A 984 -45.38 -18.55 -23.59
C ASP A 984 -46.08 -19.11 -24.84
N ASP A 985 -47.17 -19.85 -24.61
CA ASP A 985 -48.06 -20.36 -25.67
C ASP A 985 -49.22 -19.38 -25.97
N TYR A 986 -49.14 -18.14 -25.47
CA TYR A 986 -50.21 -17.14 -25.53
C TYR A 986 -49.98 -16.05 -26.57
N GLY A 987 -48.95 -16.22 -27.41
CA GLY A 987 -48.72 -15.44 -28.62
C GLY A 987 -47.82 -14.23 -28.44
N PHE A 988 -47.28 -13.97 -27.24
CA PHE A 988 -46.29 -12.92 -27.03
C PHE A 988 -44.87 -13.38 -27.39
N ARG A 989 -44.63 -14.70 -27.30
CA ARG A 989 -43.34 -15.36 -27.53
C ARG A 989 -42.24 -14.82 -26.62
N GLU A 990 -42.60 -14.35 -25.43
CA GLU A 990 -41.68 -14.02 -24.35
C GLU A 990 -41.41 -15.26 -23.50
N ASP A 991 -40.40 -15.22 -22.66
CA ASP A 991 -40.12 -16.34 -21.76
C ASP A 991 -41.27 -16.55 -20.76
N ALA A 992 -41.77 -17.79 -20.65
CA ALA A 992 -42.73 -18.19 -19.63
C ALA A 992 -42.06 -18.90 -18.45
N SER A 993 -40.84 -19.42 -18.67
CA SER A 993 -39.95 -19.93 -17.62
C SER A 993 -38.51 -19.86 -18.09
N GLY A 994 -37.59 -19.66 -17.17
CA GLY A 994 -36.17 -19.58 -17.46
C GLY A 994 -35.31 -20.11 -16.32
N LEU A 995 -34.10 -20.52 -16.69
CA LEU A 995 -33.05 -21.00 -15.80
C LEU A 995 -31.71 -20.48 -16.30
N ILE A 996 -30.91 -19.95 -15.37
CA ILE A 996 -29.52 -19.58 -15.56
C ILE A 996 -28.67 -20.49 -14.68
N TYR A 997 -27.74 -21.20 -15.28
CA TYR A 997 -26.60 -21.77 -14.58
C TYR A 997 -25.40 -20.85 -14.81
N ALA A 998 -24.87 -20.26 -13.74
CA ALA A 998 -23.77 -19.31 -13.82
C ALA A 998 -22.55 -19.83 -13.06
N HIS A 999 -21.39 -19.73 -13.69
CA HIS A 999 -20.10 -19.97 -13.04
C HIS A 999 -19.43 -18.61 -12.75
N PHE A 1000 -18.78 -18.47 -11.60
CA PHE A 1000 -18.10 -17.23 -11.19
C PHE A 1000 -16.60 -17.51 -11.05
N GLY A 1001 -15.83 -17.40 -12.14
CA GLY A 1001 -14.38 -17.63 -12.18
C GLY A 1001 -13.98 -19.09 -11.95
N SER A 1002 -13.04 -19.36 -11.04
CA SER A 1002 -12.78 -20.69 -10.45
C SER A 1002 -13.55 -20.90 -9.13
N GLY A 1003 -14.54 -20.05 -8.86
CA GLY A 1003 -15.24 -19.89 -7.58
C GLY A 1003 -16.62 -20.59 -7.52
N PRO A 1004 -17.66 -19.94 -6.98
CA PRO A 1004 -18.97 -20.55 -6.75
C PRO A 1004 -19.82 -20.70 -8.02
N THR A 1005 -20.82 -21.58 -7.94
CA THR A 1005 -21.84 -21.77 -8.99
C THR A 1005 -23.19 -21.25 -8.52
N ALA A 1006 -24.00 -20.71 -9.43
CA ALA A 1006 -25.37 -20.31 -9.15
C ALA A 1006 -26.37 -21.01 -10.07
N VAL A 1007 -27.48 -21.45 -9.51
CA VAL A 1007 -28.66 -21.89 -10.24
C VAL A 1007 -29.80 -20.94 -9.93
N VAL A 1008 -30.24 -20.19 -10.94
CA VAL A 1008 -31.28 -19.18 -10.79
C VAL A 1008 -32.44 -19.57 -11.69
N SER A 1009 -33.65 -19.70 -11.14
CA SER A 1009 -34.84 -20.10 -11.90
C SER A 1009 -36.03 -19.19 -11.66
N TRP A 1010 -36.92 -19.14 -12.66
CA TRP A 1010 -38.20 -18.46 -12.58
C TRP A 1010 -39.22 -19.10 -13.52
N SER A 1011 -40.51 -18.93 -13.22
CA SER A 1011 -41.60 -19.47 -14.03
C SER A 1011 -42.93 -18.80 -13.74
N HIS A 1012 -43.73 -18.59 -14.78
CA HIS A 1012 -45.16 -18.25 -14.71
C HIS A 1012 -46.07 -19.47 -14.90
N LEU A 1013 -45.50 -20.67 -15.06
CA LEU A 1013 -46.22 -21.89 -15.44
C LEU A 1013 -46.43 -22.86 -14.28
N VAL A 1014 -45.71 -22.70 -13.17
CA VAL A 1014 -45.72 -23.64 -12.05
C VAL A 1014 -45.53 -22.92 -10.73
N GLU A 1015 -46.08 -23.48 -9.65
CA GLU A 1015 -45.72 -23.08 -8.29
C GLU A 1015 -44.35 -23.68 -7.95
N GLY A 1016 -43.38 -22.83 -7.64
CA GLY A 1016 -42.04 -23.21 -7.23
C GLY A 1016 -41.84 -23.21 -5.73
N ALA A 1017 -40.57 -23.21 -5.33
CA ALA A 1017 -40.21 -23.12 -3.92
C ALA A 1017 -40.26 -21.67 -3.43
N GLU A 1018 -39.96 -20.70 -4.31
CA GLU A 1018 -39.85 -19.27 -3.96
C GLU A 1018 -38.84 -19.01 -2.83
N GLU A 1019 -37.69 -19.70 -2.87
CA GLU A 1019 -36.67 -19.70 -1.81
C GLU A 1019 -35.30 -19.26 -2.35
N LEU A 1020 -34.44 -18.78 -1.45
CA LEU A 1020 -33.02 -18.53 -1.72
C LEU A 1020 -32.17 -19.39 -0.76
N GLU A 1021 -31.33 -20.25 -1.32
CA GLU A 1021 -30.40 -21.09 -0.58
C GLU A 1021 -28.95 -20.77 -0.97
N ILE A 1022 -28.12 -20.58 0.05
CA ILE A 1022 -26.71 -20.23 -0.08
C ILE A 1022 -25.91 -21.29 0.67
N TYR A 1023 -25.05 -22.00 -0.04
CA TYR A 1023 -24.25 -23.10 0.49
C TYR A 1023 -22.79 -22.69 0.55
N GLY A 1024 -22.20 -22.77 1.73
CA GLY A 1024 -20.77 -22.59 1.94
C GLY A 1024 -20.09 -23.86 2.44
N THR A 1025 -18.78 -23.76 2.68
CA THR A 1025 -17.95 -24.89 3.15
C THR A 1025 -18.36 -25.42 4.51
N ASP A 1026 -18.87 -24.55 5.39
CA ASP A 1026 -19.09 -24.83 6.81
C ASP A 1026 -20.56 -24.73 7.21
N GLY A 1027 -21.45 -24.47 6.25
CA GLY A 1027 -22.87 -24.31 6.51
C GLY A 1027 -23.70 -23.92 5.31
N ARG A 1028 -24.97 -23.60 5.57
CA ARG A 1028 -25.88 -23.04 4.58
C ARG A 1028 -26.86 -22.06 5.22
N ILE A 1029 -27.33 -21.13 4.40
CA ILE A 1029 -28.38 -20.17 4.72
C ILE A 1029 -29.55 -20.44 3.79
N LYS A 1030 -30.77 -20.50 4.34
CA LYS A 1030 -32.02 -20.61 3.59
C LYS A 1030 -32.93 -19.45 3.95
N VAL A 1031 -33.19 -18.56 2.99
CA VAL A 1031 -34.23 -17.53 3.07
C VAL A 1031 -35.54 -18.17 2.61
N HIS A 1032 -36.53 -18.17 3.48
CA HIS A 1032 -37.79 -18.89 3.27
C HIS A 1032 -38.74 -18.13 2.34
N SER A 1033 -39.68 -18.86 1.77
CA SER A 1033 -40.73 -18.32 0.91
C SER A 1033 -41.68 -17.39 1.68
N PRO A 1034 -42.13 -16.28 1.06
CA PRO A 1034 -41.70 -15.79 -0.27
C PRO A 1034 -40.35 -15.03 -0.19
N ALA A 1035 -39.31 -15.55 -0.84
CA ALA A 1035 -37.96 -14.98 -0.74
C ALA A 1035 -37.82 -13.59 -1.38
N HIS A 1036 -38.78 -13.17 -2.21
CA HIS A 1036 -38.84 -11.82 -2.78
C HIS A 1036 -39.36 -10.76 -1.79
N CYS A 1037 -39.98 -11.18 -0.69
CA CYS A 1037 -40.39 -10.32 0.43
C CYS A 1037 -40.20 -11.05 1.78
N PRO A 1038 -38.96 -11.38 2.16
CA PRO A 1038 -38.68 -12.40 3.16
C PRO A 1038 -38.84 -11.89 4.60
N THR A 1039 -39.39 -12.73 5.48
CA THR A 1039 -39.51 -12.47 6.93
C THR A 1039 -38.77 -13.50 7.79
N GLN A 1040 -38.22 -14.55 7.19
CA GLN A 1040 -37.61 -15.66 7.92
C GLN A 1040 -36.38 -16.21 7.20
N ILE A 1041 -35.41 -16.68 7.99
CA ILE A 1041 -34.18 -17.31 7.49
C ILE A 1041 -33.73 -18.43 8.43
N THR A 1042 -33.30 -19.56 7.88
CA THR A 1042 -32.65 -20.64 8.63
C THR A 1042 -31.17 -20.65 8.33
N VAL A 1043 -30.36 -20.69 9.38
CA VAL A 1043 -28.90 -20.83 9.30
C VAL A 1043 -28.54 -22.20 9.84
N THR A 1044 -27.85 -22.99 9.03
CA THR A 1044 -27.36 -24.32 9.41
C THR A 1044 -25.83 -24.30 9.40
N ARG A 1045 -25.19 -24.62 10.53
CA ARG A 1045 -23.75 -24.85 10.65
C ARG A 1045 -23.46 -26.35 10.65
N ILE A 1046 -22.43 -26.76 9.92
CA ILE A 1046 -22.03 -28.17 9.79
C ILE A 1046 -20.85 -28.41 10.73
N ALA A 1047 -21.08 -29.14 11.82
CA ALA A 1047 -20.04 -29.50 12.79
C ALA A 1047 -19.48 -30.91 12.48
N GLY A 1048 -18.37 -30.98 11.75
CA GLY A 1048 -17.63 -32.23 11.55
C GLY A 1048 -18.23 -33.19 10.50
N ASP A 1049 -18.28 -34.49 10.80
CA ASP A 1049 -18.71 -35.54 9.85
C ASP A 1049 -20.15 -35.29 9.35
N ARG A 1050 -20.40 -35.47 8.05
CA ARG A 1050 -21.70 -35.28 7.36
C ARG A 1050 -22.89 -36.04 7.96
N ARG A 1051 -22.64 -36.92 8.93
CA ARG A 1051 -23.61 -37.78 9.62
C ARG A 1051 -23.96 -37.30 11.04
N MET A 1052 -23.32 -36.24 11.52
CA MET A 1052 -23.58 -35.63 12.84
C MET A 1052 -24.78 -34.65 12.77
N GLU A 1053 -25.37 -34.34 13.92
CA GLU A 1053 -26.42 -33.32 14.02
C GLU A 1053 -25.88 -31.94 13.62
N ASN A 1054 -26.51 -31.31 12.64
CA ASN A 1054 -26.20 -29.95 12.24
C ASN A 1054 -26.88 -28.95 13.19
N ASP A 1055 -26.17 -27.94 13.62
CA ASP A 1055 -26.73 -26.82 14.38
C ASP A 1055 -27.56 -25.95 13.42
N SER A 1056 -28.88 -26.01 13.51
CA SER A 1056 -29.80 -25.26 12.65
C SER A 1056 -30.70 -24.35 13.47
N GLN A 1057 -30.65 -23.05 13.17
CA GLN A 1057 -31.41 -22.03 13.87
C GLN A 1057 -32.28 -21.23 12.91
N LEU A 1058 -33.56 -21.08 13.25
CA LEU A 1058 -34.51 -20.21 12.55
C LEU A 1058 -34.48 -18.81 13.18
N TYR A 1059 -34.48 -17.79 12.34
CA TYR A 1059 -34.57 -16.39 12.71
C TYR A 1059 -35.77 -15.75 12.00
N GLU A 1060 -36.56 -15.00 12.76
CA GLU A 1060 -37.78 -14.34 12.27
C GLU A 1060 -37.66 -12.82 12.42
N PHE A 1061 -38.16 -12.10 11.42
CA PHE A 1061 -38.08 -10.65 11.31
C PHE A 1061 -39.49 -10.12 11.04
N PRO A 1062 -40.20 -9.62 12.07
CA PRO A 1062 -41.59 -9.20 11.93
C PRO A 1062 -41.71 -7.95 11.05
N LEU A 1063 -42.83 -7.86 10.33
CA LEU A 1063 -43.15 -6.70 9.49
C LEU A 1063 -43.60 -5.49 10.32
N PRO A 1064 -43.44 -4.26 9.79
CA PRO A 1064 -44.04 -3.07 10.38
C PRO A 1064 -45.56 -3.18 10.47
N ARG A 1065 -46.15 -2.69 11.56
CA ARG A 1065 -47.61 -2.77 11.77
C ARG A 1065 -48.34 -1.61 11.08
N ILE A 1066 -48.49 -1.71 9.77
CA ILE A 1066 -49.21 -0.74 8.95
C ILE A 1066 -50.67 -1.20 8.80
N ARG A 1067 -51.63 -0.29 9.03
CA ARG A 1067 -53.06 -0.63 8.97
C ARG A 1067 -53.54 -0.68 7.51
N GLY A 1068 -54.35 -1.68 7.21
CA GLY A 1068 -55.06 -1.84 5.94
C GLY A 1068 -54.76 -3.18 5.27
N GLU A 1069 -55.62 -3.59 4.34
CA GLU A 1069 -55.39 -4.79 3.53
C GLU A 1069 -54.45 -4.46 2.38
N PHE A 1070 -53.36 -5.21 2.24
CA PHE A 1070 -52.39 -5.09 1.13
C PHE A 1070 -52.76 -5.99 -0.05
N ASN A 1071 -52.34 -5.63 -1.26
CA ASN A 1071 -52.61 -6.42 -2.47
C ASN A 1071 -51.61 -7.57 -2.65
N TYR A 1072 -50.37 -7.40 -2.19
CA TYR A 1072 -49.29 -8.39 -2.29
C TYR A 1072 -48.81 -8.85 -0.91
N PRO A 1073 -48.29 -10.09 -0.78
CA PRO A 1073 -47.77 -10.59 0.50
C PRO A 1073 -46.67 -9.70 1.05
N ASN A 1074 -46.65 -9.56 2.38
CA ASN A 1074 -45.64 -8.82 3.13
C ASN A 1074 -45.39 -7.38 2.66
N SER A 1075 -46.40 -6.72 2.09
CA SER A 1075 -46.22 -5.39 1.50
C SER A 1075 -45.96 -4.26 2.47
N GLU A 1076 -46.20 -4.50 3.75
CA GLU A 1076 -45.70 -3.68 4.84
C GLU A 1076 -44.18 -3.46 4.74
N GLY A 1077 -43.45 -4.40 4.13
CA GLY A 1077 -42.00 -4.33 3.89
C GLY A 1077 -41.55 -3.27 2.88
N LEU A 1078 -42.45 -2.72 2.04
CA LEU A 1078 -42.16 -1.53 1.21
C LEU A 1078 -41.71 -0.34 2.09
N TYR A 1079 -42.03 -0.38 3.38
CA TYR A 1079 -41.50 0.54 4.39
C TYR A 1079 -39.98 0.64 4.32
N TYR A 1080 -39.27 -0.47 4.23
CA TYR A 1080 -37.81 -0.46 4.23
C TYR A 1080 -37.25 0.18 2.95
N GLU A 1081 -37.91 -0.01 1.82
CA GLU A 1081 -37.55 0.62 0.54
C GLU A 1081 -37.81 2.13 0.55
N ALA A 1082 -38.99 2.58 0.98
CA ALA A 1082 -39.32 4.00 1.09
C ALA A 1082 -38.35 4.73 2.05
N ARG A 1083 -37.94 4.05 3.12
CA ARG A 1083 -36.92 4.52 4.07
C ARG A 1083 -35.53 4.61 3.46
N ALA A 1084 -35.16 3.64 2.63
CA ALA A 1084 -33.91 3.69 1.88
C ALA A 1084 -33.88 4.90 0.92
N VAL A 1085 -35.00 5.19 0.23
CA VAL A 1085 -35.12 6.39 -0.61
C VAL A 1085 -34.95 7.67 0.19
N GLN A 1086 -35.66 7.82 1.31
CA GLN A 1086 -35.53 8.97 2.21
C GLN A 1086 -34.07 9.15 2.65
N ARG A 1087 -33.45 8.08 3.16
CA ARG A 1087 -32.06 8.09 3.63
C ARG A 1087 -31.09 8.52 2.53
N CYS A 1088 -31.27 8.02 1.29
CA CYS A 1088 -30.39 8.35 0.18
C CYS A 1088 -30.54 9.81 -0.25
N ILE A 1089 -31.76 10.32 -0.34
CA ILE A 1089 -32.04 11.71 -0.72
C ILE A 1089 -31.53 12.68 0.35
N ASP A 1090 -31.77 12.40 1.64
CA ASP A 1090 -31.27 13.22 2.75
C ASP A 1090 -29.73 13.30 2.76
N ARG A 1091 -29.07 12.21 2.35
CA ARG A 1091 -27.60 12.13 2.20
C ARG A 1091 -27.09 12.64 0.84
N LYS A 1092 -27.96 13.18 -0.01
CA LYS A 1092 -27.65 13.67 -1.36
C LYS A 1092 -26.97 12.62 -2.25
N LEU A 1093 -27.34 11.35 -2.09
CA LEU A 1093 -26.87 10.27 -2.94
C LEU A 1093 -27.68 10.26 -4.26
N THR A 1094 -27.01 9.94 -5.36
CA THR A 1094 -27.63 9.82 -6.69
C THR A 1094 -28.09 8.40 -7.03
N GLU A 1095 -27.66 7.42 -6.25
CA GLU A 1095 -28.12 6.02 -6.30
C GLU A 1095 -28.07 5.40 -4.91
N CYS A 1096 -28.75 4.26 -4.74
CA CYS A 1096 -28.79 3.53 -3.47
C CYS A 1096 -27.63 2.51 -3.40
N PRO A 1097 -26.73 2.57 -2.41
CA PRO A 1097 -25.60 1.63 -2.30
C PRO A 1097 -26.02 0.17 -2.18
N GLU A 1098 -27.17 -0.11 -1.56
CA GLU A 1098 -27.70 -1.46 -1.35
C GLU A 1098 -28.28 -2.08 -2.64
N LEU A 1099 -28.66 -1.22 -3.60
CA LEU A 1099 -29.17 -1.55 -4.93
C LEU A 1099 -28.65 -0.53 -5.97
N PRO A 1100 -27.37 -0.61 -6.36
CA PRO A 1100 -26.83 0.30 -7.38
C PRO A 1100 -27.48 0.02 -8.73
N LEU A 1101 -27.68 1.04 -9.58
CA LEU A 1101 -28.31 0.86 -10.89
C LEU A 1101 -27.51 -0.08 -11.82
N ALA A 1102 -26.22 -0.27 -11.53
CA ALA A 1102 -25.40 -1.27 -12.22
C ALA A 1102 -25.80 -2.73 -11.93
N ASP A 1103 -26.36 -3.03 -10.75
CA ASP A 1103 -26.93 -4.36 -10.45
C ASP A 1103 -28.15 -4.61 -11.34
N SER A 1104 -29.05 -3.62 -11.42
CA SER A 1104 -30.26 -3.67 -12.27
C SER A 1104 -29.92 -3.88 -13.74
N ILE A 1105 -28.93 -3.14 -14.26
CA ILE A 1105 -28.46 -3.29 -15.64
C ILE A 1105 -27.91 -4.71 -15.89
N GLN A 1106 -27.17 -5.27 -14.94
CA GLN A 1106 -26.63 -6.63 -15.06
C GLN A 1106 -27.73 -7.69 -15.00
N ALA A 1107 -28.72 -7.52 -14.11
CA ALA A 1107 -29.86 -8.43 -14.02
C ALA A 1107 -30.67 -8.46 -15.33
N ILE A 1108 -31.02 -7.28 -15.86
CA ILE A 1108 -31.71 -7.12 -17.14
C ILE A 1108 -30.91 -7.80 -18.26
N ARG A 1109 -29.58 -7.62 -18.30
CA ARG A 1109 -28.73 -8.26 -19.31
C ARG A 1109 -28.80 -9.79 -19.25
N MET A 1110 -28.67 -10.38 -18.06
CA MET A 1110 -28.70 -11.82 -17.85
C MET A 1110 -30.05 -12.42 -18.25
N ILE A 1111 -31.14 -11.77 -17.88
CA ILE A 1111 -32.51 -12.19 -18.23
C ILE A 1111 -32.72 -12.13 -19.74
N LEU A 1112 -32.35 -11.02 -20.39
CA LEU A 1112 -32.50 -10.89 -21.85
C LEU A 1112 -31.61 -11.86 -22.64
N GLU A 1113 -30.45 -12.23 -22.11
CA GLU A 1113 -29.62 -13.26 -22.73
C GLU A 1113 -30.28 -14.64 -22.66
N CYS A 1114 -30.90 -14.98 -21.52
CA CYS A 1114 -31.69 -16.20 -21.37
C CYS A 1114 -32.89 -16.21 -22.32
N ASP A 1115 -33.70 -15.14 -22.35
CA ASP A 1115 -34.84 -15.01 -23.25
C ASP A 1115 -34.43 -15.13 -24.73
N ARG A 1116 -33.37 -14.41 -25.14
CA ARG A 1116 -32.81 -14.52 -26.50
C ARG A 1116 -32.36 -15.95 -26.83
N TYR A 1117 -31.78 -16.66 -25.87
CA TYR A 1117 -31.39 -18.06 -26.05
C TYR A 1117 -32.62 -18.96 -26.28
N ILE A 1118 -33.66 -18.82 -25.44
CA ILE A 1118 -34.90 -19.60 -25.57
C ILE A 1118 -35.56 -19.33 -26.92
N LYS A 1119 -35.70 -18.05 -27.30
CA LYS A 1119 -36.26 -17.62 -28.60
C LYS A 1119 -35.50 -18.23 -29.78
N ARG A 1120 -34.16 -18.26 -29.74
CA ARG A 1120 -33.32 -18.86 -30.79
C ARG A 1120 -33.42 -20.38 -30.87
N ARG A 1121 -33.69 -21.07 -29.76
CA ARG A 1121 -33.84 -22.53 -29.72
C ARG A 1121 -35.19 -23.00 -30.27
N VAL A 1122 -36.23 -22.17 -30.14
CA VAL A 1122 -37.58 -22.46 -30.62
C VAL A 1122 -37.78 -22.03 -32.09
N ALA A 1123 -37.04 -21.02 -32.55
CA ALA A 1123 -36.98 -20.61 -33.96
C ALA A 1123 -36.21 -21.62 -34.81
#